data_AF-A0A1I1KU80-F1
#
_entry.id   AF-A0A1I1KU80-F1
#
_cell.length_a   1.000
_cell.length_b   1.000
_cell.length_c   1.000
_cell.angle_alpha   90.00
_cell.angle_beta   90.00
_cell.angle_gamma   90.00
#
_symmetry.space_group_name_H-M   'P 1'
#
loop_
_entity.id
_entity.type
_entity.pdbx_description
1 polymer ?
#
loop_
_entity_poly.entity_id
_entity_poly.type
_entity_poly.pdbx_seq_one_letter_code
_entity_poly.pdbx_strand_id
1 'polypeptide(L)'
;MRILRKINAAAQVFAMLLFLCPLLLSAQQRVYRSPHPGWIAEPALQGGRPEARKITEGYYIKLYDYQVHVEQQVAYTRIVREIVAESGVQSAAEIRVSYLPAYQRLTFHEVVIIRGGQRIDKFVVGKFQVAAVEGDAASYIYNGNHVAYLLLDDVRVGDIISYSYSISGRNPVFEGKFFDDIYLQGAAPIAQLYAAVLASPSRPLYVKTFNGAKQPVTSTANNLKRLVWEGKQIDAVRYDDYAPQWYNPFQHAQLSEFASWAEVGAWGVRVNPLANSAGGEVAARANALLQAAKGNLMDFAQAAIRFVQDEIRYTGVAIGEHSHRANPPEKVLLQRYGDCKDKSLLLAAMLRHAGIQAHLVLVNTHLGARIKDQLPSPYAFNHAVTAFEIDNRPYWIDATFSHQGGTLATLYRPEYGAGLVLKPTESDFLPLHAEGEGGVFCRETYDISAEEVALATLRVETVYTGHEADATRIQFTYGSIWDIEKNYLDYYSRFYPQIERIDSVEVIDDRGANRLTVIEQYRIPAFLVKNEATSQHEVGFYANMIGERLPSLSGRRTTPVAVNYPSDINYTIEVKSPHGWNIPRENFFLDRDGYVIGCTTSTHGDTLKRNYQFRYHKREIPAAQSGEFASDIKTITDNQLSFGFGVNLATSARMSSKGISWYALIYTLLVLAGMAYFGWRLYRRDIPPKIDMEEHFIYERIGGWLILPFIGFCLTPIAILIFIWNDRYYHPGVWNVFQGTPYNAVFKSILAFEFTGNLVILSLAVLCVVFCLRRKVVLPALAVGFYLFSFGIAFIDFVLMQTVALPSQFMLSDQSQGMRELIRAFVVAAIWIPYFLFSSRVKTTFVK
;
A
#
# COMPACT_ATOMS: atom_id res chain seq x y z
N MET A 1 -69.06 -46.00 -27.33
CA MET A 1 -68.13 -45.82 -28.47
C MET A 1 -67.29 -44.52 -28.47
N ARG A 2 -67.75 -43.40 -27.90
CA ARG A 2 -66.98 -42.12 -27.87
C ARG A 2 -65.78 -42.08 -26.90
N ILE A 3 -65.79 -42.89 -25.84
CA ILE A 3 -64.74 -42.91 -24.81
C ILE A 3 -63.49 -43.68 -25.31
N LEU A 4 -63.67 -44.79 -26.04
CA LEU A 4 -62.57 -45.60 -26.57
C LEU A 4 -61.75 -44.88 -27.66
N ARG A 5 -62.33 -43.94 -28.42
CA ARG A 5 -61.58 -43.12 -29.40
C ARG A 5 -60.70 -42.04 -28.75
N LYS A 6 -61.06 -41.52 -27.58
CA LYS A 6 -60.24 -40.52 -26.85
C LYS A 6 -59.03 -41.16 -26.17
N ILE A 7 -59.15 -42.42 -25.72
CA ILE A 7 -58.04 -43.16 -25.11
C ILE A 7 -56.96 -43.50 -26.15
N ASN A 8 -57.33 -43.84 -27.39
CA ASN A 8 -56.36 -44.10 -28.46
C ASN A 8 -55.60 -42.84 -28.93
N ALA A 9 -56.25 -41.68 -28.98
CA ALA A 9 -55.57 -40.42 -29.34
C ALA A 9 -54.59 -39.97 -28.25
N ALA A 10 -54.96 -40.11 -26.97
CA ALA A 10 -54.08 -39.80 -25.85
C ALA A 10 -52.88 -40.77 -25.76
N ALA A 11 -53.10 -42.06 -26.02
CA ALA A 11 -52.03 -43.06 -26.05
C ALA A 11 -51.05 -42.83 -27.22
N GLN A 12 -51.53 -42.39 -28.39
CA GLN A 12 -50.66 -42.04 -29.52
C GLN A 12 -49.84 -40.77 -29.26
N VAL A 13 -50.41 -39.74 -28.63
CA VAL A 13 -49.67 -38.52 -28.23
C VAL A 13 -48.65 -38.83 -27.13
N PHE A 14 -49.00 -39.70 -26.17
CA PHE A 14 -48.08 -40.11 -25.10
C PHE A 14 -46.92 -40.98 -25.63
N ALA A 15 -47.19 -41.87 -26.59
CA ALA A 15 -46.15 -42.64 -27.29
C ALA A 15 -45.25 -41.75 -28.17
N MET A 16 -45.81 -40.71 -28.81
CA MET A 16 -45.02 -39.72 -29.57
C MET A 16 -44.14 -38.86 -28.65
N LEU A 17 -44.63 -38.46 -27.48
CA LEU A 17 -43.86 -37.77 -26.44
C LEU A 17 -42.75 -38.66 -25.84
N LEU A 18 -42.99 -39.96 -25.66
CA LEU A 18 -41.99 -40.93 -25.22
C LEU A 18 -40.90 -41.21 -26.27
N PHE A 19 -41.19 -41.05 -27.57
CA PHE A 19 -40.18 -41.12 -28.63
C PHE A 19 -39.46 -39.79 -28.91
N LEU A 20 -40.04 -38.65 -28.53
CA LEU A 20 -39.41 -37.32 -28.63
C LEU A 20 -38.53 -36.97 -27.42
N CYS A 21 -38.79 -37.57 -26.25
CA CYS A 21 -38.01 -37.32 -25.03
C CYS A 21 -36.51 -37.72 -25.13
N PRO A 22 -36.12 -38.87 -25.73
CA PRO A 22 -34.71 -39.21 -25.92
C PRO A 22 -34.01 -38.31 -26.94
N LEU A 23 -34.74 -37.73 -27.90
CA LEU A 23 -34.19 -36.79 -28.89
C LEU A 23 -33.90 -35.41 -28.28
N LEU A 24 -34.66 -35.00 -27.26
CA LEU A 24 -34.38 -33.76 -26.51
C LEU A 24 -33.28 -33.94 -25.44
N LEU A 25 -33.13 -35.14 -24.88
CA LEU A 25 -32.00 -35.50 -24.00
C LEU A 25 -30.69 -35.76 -24.76
N SER A 26 -30.76 -36.07 -26.07
CA SER A 26 -29.60 -36.24 -26.96
C SER A 26 -28.92 -34.91 -27.37
N ALA A 27 -29.51 -33.75 -27.07
CA ALA A 27 -28.94 -32.45 -27.40
C ALA A 27 -27.81 -31.99 -26.45
N GLN A 28 -27.41 -32.83 -25.48
CA GLN A 28 -26.38 -32.51 -24.49
C GLN A 28 -24.94 -32.92 -24.86
N GLN A 29 -24.68 -33.50 -26.05
CA GLN A 29 -23.29 -33.75 -26.46
C GLN A 29 -22.58 -32.44 -26.81
N ARG A 30 -21.86 -31.89 -25.82
CA ARG A 30 -21.04 -30.67 -25.91
C ARG A 30 -19.61 -30.92 -26.39
N VAL A 31 -19.20 -32.19 -26.49
CA VAL A 31 -17.90 -32.64 -27.02
C VAL A 31 -18.13 -33.63 -28.15
N TYR A 32 -17.43 -33.43 -29.27
CA TYR A 32 -17.54 -34.29 -30.46
C TYR A 32 -16.24 -35.05 -30.71
N ARG A 33 -16.34 -36.21 -31.37
CA ARG A 33 -15.20 -36.96 -31.90
C ARG A 33 -15.17 -36.84 -33.42
N SER A 34 -14.02 -36.55 -33.99
CA SER A 34 -13.79 -36.63 -35.44
C SER A 34 -12.33 -36.98 -35.75
N PRO A 35 -12.00 -37.49 -36.96
CA PRO A 35 -10.62 -37.63 -37.40
C PRO A 35 -9.86 -36.29 -37.38
N HIS A 36 -8.53 -36.35 -37.45
CA HIS A 36 -7.70 -35.15 -37.61
C HIS A 36 -8.12 -34.36 -38.87
N PRO A 37 -8.15 -33.01 -38.84
CA PRO A 37 -8.43 -32.23 -40.04
C PRO A 37 -7.36 -32.46 -41.11
N GLY A 38 -7.76 -32.73 -42.35
CA GLY A 38 -6.81 -33.09 -43.42
C GLY A 38 -5.86 -31.99 -43.90
N TRP A 39 -5.97 -30.77 -43.36
CA TRP A 39 -5.14 -29.62 -43.73
C TRP A 39 -3.97 -29.37 -42.78
N ILE A 40 -3.94 -30.03 -41.61
CA ILE A 40 -2.86 -29.86 -40.63
C ILE A 40 -1.55 -30.39 -41.19
N ALA A 41 -0.45 -29.70 -40.86
CA ALA A 41 0.87 -30.27 -41.02
C ALA A 41 1.17 -31.21 -39.84
N GLU A 42 1.94 -32.28 -40.06
CA GLU A 42 2.44 -33.15 -39.00
C GLU A 42 3.93 -32.80 -38.73
N PRO A 43 4.24 -32.02 -37.68
CA PRO A 43 5.60 -31.61 -37.40
C PRO A 43 6.47 -32.78 -36.95
N ALA A 44 7.70 -32.86 -37.47
CA ALA A 44 8.66 -33.86 -37.03
C ALA A 44 9.13 -33.56 -35.59
N LEU A 45 9.06 -34.56 -34.70
CA LEU A 45 9.56 -34.45 -33.33
C LEU A 45 11.09 -34.51 -33.30
N GLN A 46 11.74 -33.34 -33.39
CA GLN A 46 13.20 -33.22 -33.39
C GLN A 46 13.76 -32.65 -32.07
N GLY A 47 12.89 -32.10 -31.22
CA GLY A 47 13.25 -31.60 -29.90
C GLY A 47 13.56 -32.73 -28.91
N GLY A 48 14.70 -32.64 -28.23
CA GLY A 48 15.06 -33.55 -27.12
C GLY A 48 14.28 -33.28 -25.83
N ARG A 49 14.48 -34.12 -24.82
CA ARG A 49 13.94 -33.88 -23.47
C ARG A 49 14.67 -32.67 -22.83
N PRO A 50 13.95 -31.70 -22.24
CA PRO A 50 14.57 -30.59 -21.50
C PRO A 50 15.43 -31.06 -20.33
N GLU A 51 16.38 -30.22 -19.90
CA GLU A 51 17.19 -30.47 -18.70
C GLU A 51 16.30 -30.73 -17.48
N ALA A 52 16.57 -31.80 -16.72
CA ALA A 52 15.72 -32.22 -15.60
C ALA A 52 15.51 -31.10 -14.56
N ARG A 53 16.54 -30.29 -14.28
CA ARG A 53 16.46 -29.15 -13.35
C ARG A 53 15.52 -28.01 -13.80
N LYS A 54 15.17 -27.96 -15.09
CA LYS A 54 14.25 -26.96 -15.65
C LYS A 54 12.80 -27.44 -15.65
N ILE A 55 12.54 -28.70 -15.28
CA ILE A 55 11.20 -29.28 -15.25
C ILE A 55 10.59 -29.06 -13.86
N THR A 56 9.71 -28.06 -13.78
CA THR A 56 8.87 -27.78 -12.63
C THR A 56 7.49 -28.39 -12.86
N GLU A 57 6.84 -28.96 -11.85
CA GLU A 57 5.56 -29.73 -11.93
C GLU A 57 5.66 -31.18 -12.44
N GLY A 58 6.86 -31.71 -12.67
CA GLY A 58 7.06 -33.14 -12.95
C GLY A 58 6.64 -33.61 -14.35
N TYR A 59 6.36 -32.70 -15.28
CA TYR A 59 6.14 -33.00 -16.70
C TYR A 59 6.70 -31.88 -17.59
N TYR A 60 6.90 -32.17 -18.87
CA TYR A 60 7.19 -31.17 -19.89
C TYR A 60 6.33 -31.40 -21.13
N ILE A 61 6.22 -30.38 -21.99
CA ILE A 61 5.51 -30.48 -23.26
C ILE A 61 6.48 -30.99 -24.32
N LYS A 62 6.30 -32.24 -24.74
CA LYS A 62 7.09 -32.86 -25.82
C LYS A 62 6.75 -32.25 -27.18
N LEU A 63 5.48 -31.93 -27.41
CA LEU A 63 5.00 -31.21 -28.59
C LEU A 63 3.88 -30.25 -28.19
N TYR A 64 4.04 -28.99 -28.57
CA TYR A 64 2.96 -28.02 -28.66
C TYR A 64 2.74 -27.72 -30.15
N ASP A 65 1.60 -28.13 -30.68
CA ASP A 65 1.22 -27.94 -32.07
C ASP A 65 -0.10 -27.16 -32.14
N TYR A 66 -0.04 -25.94 -32.66
CA TYR A 66 -1.18 -25.02 -32.76
C TYR A 66 -1.34 -24.51 -34.19
N GLN A 67 -2.42 -24.88 -34.87
CA GLN A 67 -2.60 -24.53 -36.28
C GLN A 67 -3.99 -23.92 -36.50
N VAL A 68 -4.06 -22.82 -37.24
CA VAL A 68 -5.31 -22.10 -37.49
C VAL A 68 -5.58 -22.03 -38.98
N HIS A 69 -6.77 -22.46 -39.39
CA HIS A 69 -7.28 -22.23 -40.74
C HIS A 69 -8.31 -21.11 -40.73
N VAL A 70 -7.93 -19.98 -41.31
CA VAL A 70 -8.66 -18.70 -41.18
C VAL A 70 -10.01 -18.74 -41.90
N GLU A 71 -10.08 -19.32 -43.10
CA GLU A 71 -11.31 -19.44 -43.90
C GLU A 71 -12.29 -20.46 -43.30
N GLN A 72 -11.79 -21.59 -42.80
CA GLN A 72 -12.63 -22.60 -42.15
C GLN A 72 -13.03 -22.21 -40.72
N GLN A 73 -12.42 -21.15 -40.17
CA GLN A 73 -12.59 -20.70 -38.79
C GLN A 73 -12.29 -21.82 -37.77
N VAL A 74 -11.25 -22.62 -38.02
CA VAL A 74 -10.85 -23.74 -37.16
C VAL A 74 -9.47 -23.48 -36.57
N ALA A 75 -9.37 -23.55 -35.24
CA ALA A 75 -8.10 -23.63 -34.52
C ALA A 75 -7.91 -25.06 -34.00
N TYR A 76 -6.85 -25.72 -34.44
CA TYR A 76 -6.44 -27.05 -34.02
C TYR A 76 -5.30 -26.94 -33.01
N THR A 77 -5.37 -27.74 -31.95
CA THR A 77 -4.36 -27.85 -30.92
C THR A 77 -4.04 -29.32 -30.67
N ARG A 78 -2.76 -29.68 -30.67
CA ARG A 78 -2.25 -30.96 -30.16
C ARG A 78 -1.18 -30.71 -29.12
N ILE A 79 -1.35 -31.38 -27.98
CA ILE A 79 -0.43 -31.30 -26.86
C ILE A 79 0.04 -32.71 -26.53
N VAL A 80 1.35 -32.91 -26.51
CA VAL A 80 2.00 -34.14 -26.07
C VAL A 80 2.79 -33.83 -24.81
N ARG A 81 2.43 -34.43 -23.68
CA ARG A 81 3.10 -34.28 -22.37
C ARG A 81 3.86 -35.56 -22.06
N GLU A 82 5.06 -35.44 -21.49
CA GLU A 82 5.78 -36.60 -20.93
C GLU A 82 5.93 -36.42 -19.42
N ILE A 83 5.46 -37.43 -18.67
CA ILE A 83 5.48 -37.42 -17.21
C ILE A 83 6.83 -37.95 -16.73
N VAL A 84 7.56 -37.14 -15.97
CA VAL A 84 8.93 -37.44 -15.55
C VAL A 84 9.10 -37.60 -14.04
N ALA A 85 8.10 -37.19 -13.26
CA ALA A 85 8.06 -37.35 -11.80
C ALA A 85 6.61 -37.57 -11.32
N GLU A 86 6.47 -38.02 -10.07
CA GLU A 86 5.16 -38.28 -9.45
C GLU A 86 4.27 -37.04 -9.40
N SER A 87 4.85 -35.86 -9.14
CA SER A 87 4.11 -34.58 -9.21
C SER A 87 3.48 -34.33 -10.58
N GLY A 88 4.06 -34.86 -11.66
CA GLY A 88 3.52 -34.80 -13.01
C GLY A 88 2.27 -35.66 -13.20
N VAL A 89 2.15 -36.77 -12.45
CA VAL A 89 0.93 -37.59 -12.46
C VAL A 89 -0.24 -36.75 -11.95
N GLN A 90 -0.03 -35.98 -10.88
CA GLN A 90 -1.05 -35.10 -10.33
C GLN A 90 -1.35 -33.89 -11.26
N SER A 91 -0.31 -33.24 -11.77
CA SER A 91 -0.46 -31.94 -12.47
C SER A 91 -0.84 -32.05 -13.95
N ALA A 92 -0.61 -33.19 -14.60
CA ALA A 92 -0.80 -33.34 -16.06
C ALA A 92 -1.80 -34.42 -16.50
N ALA A 93 -2.36 -35.21 -15.57
CA ALA A 93 -3.36 -36.24 -15.88
C ALA A 93 -4.76 -35.68 -16.25
N GLU A 94 -5.00 -34.39 -16.02
CA GLU A 94 -6.22 -33.72 -16.48
C GLU A 94 -6.02 -33.10 -17.87
N ILE A 95 -6.94 -33.41 -18.78
CA ILE A 95 -7.14 -32.69 -20.03
C ILE A 95 -8.26 -31.69 -19.78
N ARG A 96 -7.99 -30.40 -20.06
CA ARG A 96 -8.95 -29.30 -19.85
C ARG A 96 -8.92 -28.38 -21.06
N VAL A 97 -10.09 -28.10 -21.63
CA VAL A 97 -10.25 -27.20 -22.80
C VAL A 97 -11.42 -26.26 -22.58
N SER A 98 -11.16 -24.96 -22.73
CA SER A 98 -12.16 -23.90 -22.61
C SER A 98 -12.66 -23.47 -24.00
N TYR A 99 -13.94 -23.17 -24.13
CA TYR A 99 -14.55 -22.69 -25.38
C TYR A 99 -15.89 -21.98 -25.10
N LEU A 100 -16.37 -21.21 -26.08
CA LEU A 100 -17.60 -20.42 -26.00
C LEU A 100 -18.71 -21.02 -26.87
N PRO A 101 -19.61 -21.86 -26.32
CA PRO A 101 -20.59 -22.61 -27.10
C PRO A 101 -21.61 -21.75 -27.86
N ALA A 102 -21.70 -20.45 -27.55
CA ALA A 102 -22.56 -19.52 -28.28
C ALA A 102 -22.19 -19.39 -29.77
N TYR A 103 -20.90 -19.56 -30.12
CA TYR A 103 -20.43 -19.50 -31.51
C TYR A 103 -19.27 -20.46 -31.81
N GLN A 104 -18.83 -21.26 -30.82
CA GLN A 104 -17.76 -22.24 -30.98
C GLN A 104 -18.24 -23.66 -30.76
N ARG A 105 -17.60 -24.59 -31.45
CA ARG A 105 -17.78 -26.03 -31.29
C ARG A 105 -16.44 -26.69 -30.96
N LEU A 106 -16.41 -27.49 -29.89
CA LEU A 106 -15.24 -28.25 -29.46
C LEU A 106 -15.29 -29.69 -29.98
N THR A 107 -14.28 -30.09 -30.74
CA THR A 107 -14.16 -31.43 -31.31
C THR A 107 -12.81 -32.04 -30.96
N PHE A 108 -12.78 -33.15 -30.23
CA PHE A 108 -11.55 -33.91 -29.97
C PHE A 108 -11.27 -34.88 -31.11
N HIS A 109 -9.98 -35.12 -31.36
CA HIS A 109 -9.54 -36.06 -32.39
C HIS A 109 -8.75 -37.23 -31.82
N GLU A 110 -7.97 -36.99 -30.76
CA GLU A 110 -7.15 -38.00 -30.11
C GLU A 110 -7.11 -37.75 -28.59
N VAL A 111 -7.14 -38.83 -27.80
CA VAL A 111 -6.71 -38.85 -26.39
C VAL A 111 -6.07 -40.21 -26.11
N VAL A 112 -4.75 -40.25 -25.92
CA VAL A 112 -4.01 -41.49 -25.69
C VAL A 112 -2.93 -41.36 -24.63
N ILE A 113 -2.59 -42.52 -24.05
CA ILE A 113 -1.36 -42.71 -23.29
C ILE A 113 -0.44 -43.62 -24.11
N ILE A 114 0.84 -43.25 -24.19
CA ILE A 114 1.89 -44.09 -24.75
C ILE A 114 2.78 -44.54 -23.59
N ARG A 115 2.83 -45.85 -23.35
CA ARG A 115 3.56 -46.47 -22.25
C ARG A 115 4.45 -47.58 -22.80
N GLY A 116 5.78 -47.48 -22.62
CA GLY A 116 6.72 -48.46 -23.15
C GLY A 116 6.61 -48.67 -24.66
N GLY A 117 6.24 -47.63 -25.41
CA GLY A 117 5.98 -47.70 -26.86
C GLY A 117 4.59 -48.23 -27.24
N GLN A 118 3.82 -48.78 -26.30
CA GLN A 118 2.45 -49.21 -26.55
C GLN A 118 1.49 -48.02 -26.48
N ARG A 119 0.65 -47.87 -27.50
CA ARG A 119 -0.41 -46.87 -27.54
C ARG A 119 -1.69 -47.42 -26.88
N ILE A 120 -2.20 -46.69 -25.89
CA ILE A 120 -3.40 -47.01 -25.13
C ILE A 120 -4.45 -45.92 -25.43
N ASP A 121 -5.53 -46.30 -26.12
CA ASP A 121 -6.63 -45.37 -26.41
C ASP A 121 -7.41 -45.07 -25.13
N LYS A 122 -7.51 -43.78 -24.78
CA LYS A 122 -8.26 -43.28 -23.62
C LYS A 122 -9.46 -42.44 -24.06
N PHE A 123 -9.72 -42.30 -25.36
CA PHE A 123 -10.73 -41.40 -25.87
C PHE A 123 -12.14 -42.01 -25.82
N VAL A 124 -12.83 -41.73 -24.72
CA VAL A 124 -14.25 -42.04 -24.54
C VAL A 124 -15.03 -40.72 -24.36
N VAL A 125 -15.80 -40.32 -25.38
CA VAL A 125 -16.55 -39.04 -25.38
C VAL A 125 -17.43 -38.90 -24.12
N GLY A 126 -18.12 -39.97 -23.71
CA GLY A 126 -18.99 -39.96 -22.53
C GLY A 126 -18.28 -39.80 -21.18
N LYS A 127 -16.94 -39.88 -21.12
CA LYS A 127 -16.16 -39.60 -19.90
C LYS A 127 -15.83 -38.10 -19.73
N PHE A 128 -16.03 -37.27 -20.76
CA PHE A 128 -15.83 -35.83 -20.62
C PHE A 128 -16.93 -35.22 -19.76
N GLN A 129 -16.52 -34.38 -18.82
CA GLN A 129 -17.42 -33.53 -18.06
C GLN A 129 -17.35 -32.13 -18.66
N VAL A 130 -18.52 -31.53 -18.92
CA VAL A 130 -18.61 -30.17 -19.45
C VAL A 130 -19.39 -29.31 -18.49
N ALA A 131 -18.73 -28.29 -17.95
CA ALA A 131 -19.33 -27.34 -17.01
C ALA A 131 -19.30 -25.93 -17.60
N ALA A 132 -20.35 -25.15 -17.33
CA ALA A 132 -20.27 -23.71 -17.46
C ALA A 132 -19.35 -23.19 -16.35
N VAL A 133 -18.36 -22.38 -16.71
CA VAL A 133 -17.38 -21.82 -15.77
C VAL A 133 -17.42 -20.30 -15.90
N GLU A 134 -18.20 -19.69 -15.02
CA GLU A 134 -18.37 -18.24 -14.92
C GLU A 134 -17.44 -17.70 -13.84
N GLY A 135 -16.15 -17.58 -14.18
CA GLY A 135 -15.09 -17.17 -13.24
C GLY A 135 -15.34 -15.80 -12.61
N ASP A 136 -16.06 -14.93 -13.31
CA ASP A 136 -16.35 -13.55 -12.88
C ASP A 136 -17.79 -13.39 -12.35
N ALA A 137 -18.51 -14.48 -12.08
CA ALA A 137 -19.89 -14.44 -11.60
C ALA A 137 -20.02 -13.74 -10.23
N ALA A 138 -19.00 -13.82 -9.38
CA ALA A 138 -18.93 -13.09 -8.11
C ALA A 138 -18.94 -11.56 -8.32
N SER A 139 -18.46 -11.11 -9.48
CA SER A 139 -18.51 -9.71 -9.94
C SER A 139 -19.73 -9.43 -10.83
N TYR A 140 -20.73 -10.33 -10.85
CA TYR A 140 -21.94 -10.26 -11.68
C TYR A 140 -21.67 -10.22 -13.19
N ILE A 141 -20.57 -10.84 -13.64
CA ILE A 141 -20.22 -10.94 -15.06
C ILE A 141 -20.37 -12.40 -15.51
N TYR A 142 -21.13 -12.59 -16.59
CA TYR A 142 -21.42 -13.87 -17.23
C TYR A 142 -20.89 -13.84 -18.66
N ASN A 143 -19.87 -14.65 -18.92
CA ASN A 143 -19.15 -14.69 -20.18
C ASN A 143 -19.58 -15.88 -21.06
N GLY A 144 -20.33 -16.83 -20.50
CA GLY A 144 -20.81 -18.02 -21.22
C GLY A 144 -19.71 -19.05 -21.49
N ASN A 145 -18.58 -18.95 -20.79
CA ASN A 145 -17.44 -19.84 -20.97
C ASN A 145 -17.76 -21.25 -20.47
N HIS A 146 -17.34 -22.25 -21.25
CA HIS A 146 -17.51 -23.65 -20.90
C HIS A 146 -16.17 -24.36 -20.90
N VAL A 147 -16.00 -25.26 -19.94
CA VAL A 147 -14.81 -26.10 -19.82
C VAL A 147 -15.22 -27.55 -20.02
N ALA A 148 -14.62 -28.20 -21.01
CA ALA A 148 -14.62 -29.65 -21.11
C ALA A 148 -13.36 -30.19 -20.43
N TYR A 149 -13.52 -31.08 -19.47
CA TYR A 149 -12.40 -31.75 -18.82
C TYR A 149 -12.56 -33.27 -18.78
N LEU A 150 -11.42 -33.95 -18.81
CA LEU A 150 -11.29 -35.40 -18.74
C LEU A 150 -10.13 -35.73 -17.81
N LEU A 151 -10.43 -36.43 -16.71
CA LEU A 151 -9.43 -37.01 -15.83
C LEU A 151 -9.01 -38.37 -16.38
N LEU A 152 -7.72 -38.53 -16.68
CA LEU A 152 -7.17 -39.77 -17.19
C LEU A 152 -6.93 -40.76 -16.05
N ASP A 153 -7.39 -41.99 -16.22
CA ASP A 153 -7.17 -43.10 -15.30
C ASP A 153 -5.84 -43.81 -15.57
N ASP A 154 -5.21 -44.29 -14.49
CA ASP A 154 -3.94 -45.06 -14.54
C ASP A 154 -2.82 -44.29 -15.27
N VAL A 155 -2.58 -43.02 -14.94
CA VAL A 155 -1.40 -42.27 -15.39
C VAL A 155 -0.21 -42.59 -14.47
N ARG A 156 0.97 -42.83 -15.06
CA ARG A 156 2.20 -43.22 -14.34
C ARG A 156 3.39 -42.37 -14.78
N VAL A 157 4.42 -42.35 -13.93
CA VAL A 157 5.72 -41.79 -14.31
C VAL A 157 6.27 -42.55 -15.53
N GLY A 158 6.75 -41.81 -16.54
CA GLY A 158 7.21 -42.33 -17.82
C GLY A 158 6.15 -42.39 -18.91
N ASP A 159 4.87 -42.19 -18.58
CA ASP A 159 3.81 -42.12 -19.59
C ASP A 159 3.93 -40.85 -20.45
N ILE A 160 3.60 -40.99 -21.73
CA ILE A 160 3.41 -39.87 -22.64
C ILE A 160 1.91 -39.72 -22.91
N ILE A 161 1.34 -38.58 -22.57
CA ILE A 161 -0.07 -38.25 -22.82
C ILE A 161 -0.13 -37.41 -24.10
N SER A 162 -0.84 -37.88 -25.12
CA SER A 162 -1.09 -37.13 -26.36
C SER A 162 -2.59 -36.91 -26.52
N TYR A 163 -2.99 -35.66 -26.70
CA TYR A 163 -4.36 -35.32 -27.04
C TYR A 163 -4.42 -34.19 -28.05
N SER A 164 -5.47 -34.18 -28.86
CA SER A 164 -5.70 -33.15 -29.87
C SER A 164 -7.18 -32.81 -29.98
N TYR A 165 -7.45 -31.55 -30.28
CA TYR A 165 -8.80 -31.01 -30.44
C TYR A 165 -8.81 -29.83 -31.43
N SER A 166 -9.97 -29.55 -31.97
CA SER A 166 -10.28 -28.35 -32.74
C SER A 166 -11.39 -27.55 -32.06
N ILE A 167 -11.23 -26.23 -32.05
CA ILE A 167 -12.30 -25.28 -31.78
C ILE A 167 -12.67 -24.64 -33.11
N SER A 168 -13.91 -24.85 -33.56
CA SER A 168 -14.43 -24.25 -34.79
C SER A 168 -15.48 -23.19 -34.50
N GLY A 169 -15.42 -22.09 -35.25
CA GLY A 169 -16.34 -20.96 -35.15
C GLY A 169 -15.72 -19.71 -34.52
N ARG A 170 -16.26 -18.55 -34.89
CA ARG A 170 -15.81 -17.22 -34.45
C ARG A 170 -17.02 -16.35 -34.12
N ASN A 171 -16.78 -15.35 -33.28
CA ASN A 171 -17.84 -14.41 -32.93
C ASN A 171 -18.24 -13.59 -34.17
N PRO A 172 -19.51 -13.63 -34.60
CA PRO A 172 -19.97 -12.89 -35.78
C PRO A 172 -19.87 -11.36 -35.61
N VAL A 173 -19.76 -10.86 -34.38
CA VAL A 173 -19.62 -9.42 -34.10
C VAL A 173 -18.40 -8.79 -34.78
N PHE A 174 -17.39 -9.59 -35.15
CA PHE A 174 -16.17 -9.14 -35.82
C PHE A 174 -16.27 -9.11 -37.35
N GLU A 175 -17.46 -9.31 -37.92
CA GLU A 175 -17.72 -9.15 -39.37
C GLU A 175 -16.81 -10.04 -40.25
N GLY A 176 -16.43 -11.23 -39.75
CA GLY A 176 -15.60 -12.20 -40.47
C GLY A 176 -14.09 -11.92 -40.44
N LYS A 177 -13.65 -10.84 -39.77
CA LYS A 177 -12.23 -10.51 -39.64
C LYS A 177 -11.48 -11.43 -38.68
N PHE A 178 -10.21 -11.63 -38.98
CA PHE A 178 -9.26 -12.45 -38.23
C PHE A 178 -8.28 -11.58 -37.46
N PHE A 179 -8.07 -11.96 -36.20
CA PHE A 179 -6.97 -11.52 -35.36
C PHE A 179 -6.74 -12.59 -34.29
N ASP A 180 -5.52 -12.70 -33.79
CA ASP A 180 -5.12 -13.73 -32.82
C ASP A 180 -3.78 -13.40 -32.13
N ASP A 181 -3.53 -14.04 -31.00
CA ASP A 181 -2.25 -14.01 -30.27
C ASP A 181 -1.64 -15.42 -30.25
N ILE A 182 -0.56 -15.62 -31.00
CA ILE A 182 0.14 -16.89 -31.11
C ILE A 182 1.28 -16.93 -30.11
N TYR A 183 1.11 -17.69 -29.02
CA TYR A 183 2.14 -17.88 -28.01
C TYR A 183 3.19 -18.89 -28.49
N LEU A 184 4.46 -18.47 -28.44
CA LEU A 184 5.63 -19.25 -28.86
C LEU A 184 6.48 -19.71 -27.67
N GLN A 185 5.94 -19.55 -26.47
CA GLN A 185 6.53 -19.89 -25.18
C GLN A 185 5.41 -20.08 -24.14
N GLY A 186 5.65 -20.86 -23.09
CA GLY A 186 4.64 -21.13 -22.06
C GLY A 186 5.22 -21.39 -20.68
N ALA A 187 4.36 -21.75 -19.73
CA ALA A 187 4.72 -21.96 -18.32
C ALA A 187 5.40 -23.31 -18.02
N ALA A 188 5.36 -24.25 -18.97
CA ALA A 188 6.09 -25.51 -18.92
C ALA A 188 7.12 -25.55 -20.07
N PRO A 189 8.29 -26.21 -19.87
CA PRO A 189 9.28 -26.33 -20.94
C PRO A 189 8.70 -27.06 -22.15
N ILE A 190 9.03 -26.60 -23.35
CA ILE A 190 8.52 -27.15 -24.61
C ILE A 190 9.68 -27.70 -25.44
N ALA A 191 9.71 -29.02 -25.65
CA ALA A 191 10.76 -29.67 -26.45
C ALA A 191 10.67 -29.29 -27.93
N GLN A 192 9.45 -29.34 -28.49
CA GLN A 192 9.14 -28.96 -29.87
C GLN A 192 7.87 -28.09 -29.90
N LEU A 193 7.97 -26.92 -30.51
CA LEU A 193 6.84 -26.03 -30.78
C LEU A 193 6.65 -25.93 -32.29
N TYR A 194 5.40 -26.06 -32.74
CA TYR A 194 4.94 -25.78 -34.09
C TYR A 194 3.69 -24.92 -34.00
N ALA A 195 3.72 -23.73 -34.60
CA ALA A 195 2.53 -22.90 -34.76
C ALA A 195 2.36 -22.49 -36.21
N ALA A 196 1.13 -22.54 -36.73
CA ALA A 196 0.85 -22.14 -38.10
C ALA A 196 -0.47 -21.39 -38.26
N VAL A 197 -0.48 -20.37 -39.11
CA VAL A 197 -1.71 -19.71 -39.56
C VAL A 197 -1.82 -19.85 -41.08
N LEU A 198 -2.92 -20.44 -41.54
CA LEU A 198 -3.24 -20.70 -42.94
C LEU A 198 -4.38 -19.77 -43.35
N ALA A 199 -4.11 -18.88 -44.30
CA ALA A 199 -5.08 -17.91 -44.80
C ALA A 199 -4.99 -17.78 -46.32
N SER A 200 -6.08 -17.33 -46.95
CA SER A 200 -6.08 -16.92 -48.35
C SER A 200 -5.05 -15.80 -48.57
N PRO A 201 -4.23 -15.86 -49.63
CA PRO A 201 -3.26 -14.81 -49.95
C PRO A 201 -3.88 -13.42 -50.15
N SER A 202 -5.19 -13.35 -50.41
CA SER A 202 -5.96 -12.09 -50.56
C SER A 202 -6.30 -11.39 -49.24
N ARG A 203 -6.15 -12.07 -48.10
CA ARG A 203 -6.45 -11.52 -46.77
C ARG A 203 -5.29 -10.66 -46.25
N PRO A 204 -5.52 -9.39 -45.88
CA PRO A 204 -4.46 -8.49 -45.42
C PRO A 204 -4.11 -8.79 -43.96
N LEU A 205 -3.28 -9.81 -43.73
CA LEU A 205 -2.89 -10.25 -42.39
C LEU A 205 -1.59 -9.58 -41.94
N TYR A 206 -1.69 -8.62 -41.01
CA TYR A 206 -0.57 -7.94 -40.38
C TYR A 206 -0.02 -8.80 -39.23
N VAL A 207 1.30 -8.78 -39.02
CA VAL A 207 1.99 -9.57 -37.98
C VAL A 207 2.94 -8.68 -37.19
N LYS A 208 2.88 -8.76 -35.86
CA LYS A 208 3.82 -8.09 -34.95
C LYS A 208 4.32 -9.09 -33.90
N THR A 209 5.62 -9.12 -33.64
CA THR A 209 6.22 -10.05 -32.68
C THR A 209 6.71 -9.32 -31.44
N PHE A 210 6.63 -9.99 -30.28
CA PHE A 210 6.94 -9.42 -28.97
C PHE A 210 7.98 -10.25 -28.22
N ASN A 211 8.67 -9.62 -27.27
CA ASN A 211 9.61 -10.28 -26.34
C ASN A 211 10.73 -11.11 -27.02
N GLY A 212 11.17 -10.67 -28.21
CA GLY A 212 12.20 -11.35 -28.99
C GLY A 212 11.69 -12.54 -29.82
N ALA A 213 10.37 -12.74 -29.94
CA ALA A 213 9.78 -13.70 -30.86
C ALA A 213 10.22 -13.41 -32.30
N LYS A 214 10.58 -14.48 -33.03
CA LYS A 214 10.97 -14.41 -34.44
C LYS A 214 9.75 -14.18 -35.34
N GLN A 215 9.97 -13.50 -36.46
CA GLN A 215 8.96 -13.40 -37.53
C GLN A 215 8.64 -14.79 -38.11
N PRO A 216 7.39 -15.05 -38.56
CA PRO A 216 7.03 -16.33 -39.15
C PRO A 216 7.76 -16.57 -40.47
N VAL A 217 8.10 -17.82 -40.72
CA VAL A 217 8.47 -18.28 -42.06
C VAL A 217 7.20 -18.31 -42.90
N THR A 218 7.18 -17.54 -43.98
CA THR A 218 6.03 -17.49 -44.89
C THR A 218 6.25 -18.46 -46.04
N SER A 219 5.25 -19.28 -46.34
CA SER A 219 5.20 -20.12 -47.54
C SER A 219 3.80 -20.11 -48.16
N THR A 220 3.66 -20.68 -49.35
CA THR A 220 2.34 -20.91 -49.98
C THR A 220 2.20 -22.38 -50.29
N ALA A 221 1.10 -22.99 -49.87
CA ALA A 221 0.78 -24.38 -50.17
C ALA A 221 -0.75 -24.55 -50.24
N ASN A 222 -1.23 -25.35 -51.20
CA ASN A 222 -2.66 -25.57 -51.46
C ASN A 222 -3.45 -24.26 -51.64
N ASN A 223 -2.88 -23.29 -52.36
CA ASN A 223 -3.43 -21.94 -52.57
C ASN A 223 -3.66 -21.11 -51.29
N LEU A 224 -3.06 -21.52 -50.16
CA LEU A 224 -3.11 -20.78 -48.90
C LEU A 224 -1.72 -20.24 -48.57
N LYS A 225 -1.66 -19.00 -48.12
CA LYS A 225 -0.50 -18.43 -47.43
C LYS A 225 -0.40 -19.08 -46.05
N ARG A 226 0.79 -19.59 -45.72
CA ARG A 226 1.11 -20.20 -44.43
C ARG A 226 2.14 -19.34 -43.71
N LEU A 227 1.82 -18.93 -42.50
CA LEU A 227 2.74 -18.27 -41.57
C LEU A 227 3.12 -19.30 -40.51
N VAL A 228 4.39 -19.68 -40.43
CA VAL A 228 4.84 -20.80 -39.58
C VAL A 228 5.91 -20.32 -38.59
N TRP A 229 5.74 -20.72 -37.33
CA TRP A 229 6.74 -20.60 -36.28
C TRP A 229 7.14 -22.00 -35.80
N GLU A 230 8.44 -22.24 -35.74
CA GLU A 230 9.00 -23.47 -35.22
C GLU A 230 10.05 -23.17 -34.15
N GLY A 231 10.00 -23.95 -33.07
CA GLY A 231 10.88 -23.80 -31.92
C GLY A 231 11.32 -25.15 -31.37
N LYS A 232 12.55 -25.21 -30.85
CA LYS A 232 13.13 -26.38 -30.18
C LYS A 232 13.71 -25.95 -28.86
N GLN A 233 13.56 -26.79 -27.82
CA GLN A 233 14.08 -26.53 -26.47
C GLN A 233 13.69 -25.14 -25.94
N ILE A 234 12.39 -24.85 -25.94
CA ILE A 234 11.87 -23.58 -25.45
C ILE A 234 11.77 -23.65 -23.92
N ASP A 235 12.49 -22.75 -23.27
CA ASP A 235 12.47 -22.60 -21.82
C ASP A 235 11.12 -22.06 -21.34
N ALA A 236 10.69 -22.54 -20.17
CA ALA A 236 9.50 -22.05 -19.51
C ALA A 236 9.69 -20.62 -19.01
N VAL A 237 8.61 -19.84 -19.01
CA VAL A 237 8.55 -18.51 -18.39
C VAL A 237 7.41 -18.49 -17.39
N ARG A 238 7.64 -17.85 -16.24
CA ARG A 238 6.66 -17.72 -15.16
C ARG A 238 6.36 -16.24 -14.93
N TYR A 239 5.16 -15.96 -14.45
CA TYR A 239 4.84 -14.67 -13.87
C TYR A 239 5.48 -14.58 -12.49
N ASP A 240 6.09 -13.44 -12.19
CA ASP A 240 6.44 -13.11 -10.83
C ASP A 240 5.20 -12.61 -10.10
N ASP A 241 5.10 -12.89 -8.80
CA ASP A 241 4.08 -12.29 -7.94
C ASP A 241 4.15 -10.76 -8.02
N TYR A 242 2.99 -10.09 -7.98
CA TYR A 242 2.90 -8.64 -8.13
C TYR A 242 3.45 -8.11 -9.47
N ALA A 243 3.60 -8.91 -10.53
CA ALA A 243 3.79 -8.35 -11.87
C ALA A 243 2.53 -7.55 -12.30
N PRO A 244 2.67 -6.37 -12.94
CA PRO A 244 1.51 -5.64 -13.48
C PRO A 244 0.70 -6.49 -14.46
N GLN A 245 -0.63 -6.33 -14.43
CA GLN A 245 -1.54 -7.11 -15.27
C GLN A 245 -1.30 -6.94 -16.78
N TRP A 246 -0.69 -5.83 -17.22
CA TRP A 246 -0.31 -5.62 -18.61
C TRP A 246 0.97 -6.36 -19.01
N TYR A 247 1.79 -6.76 -18.04
CA TYR A 247 3.10 -7.32 -18.30
C TYR A 247 2.96 -8.76 -18.77
N ASN A 248 3.19 -8.98 -20.06
CA ASN A 248 3.23 -10.31 -20.67
C ASN A 248 4.68 -10.66 -21.01
N PRO A 249 5.32 -11.63 -20.32
CA PRO A 249 6.71 -11.98 -20.56
C PRO A 249 6.91 -13.00 -21.69
N PHE A 250 5.83 -13.60 -22.22
CA PHE A 250 5.95 -14.68 -23.18
C PHE A 250 6.32 -14.16 -24.57
N GLN A 251 7.20 -14.89 -25.25
CA GLN A 251 7.38 -14.73 -26.69
C GLN A 251 6.06 -15.06 -27.40
N HIS A 252 5.52 -14.09 -28.14
CA HIS A 252 4.28 -14.27 -28.91
C HIS A 252 4.28 -13.40 -30.17
N ALA A 253 3.37 -13.73 -31.08
CA ALA A 253 3.09 -12.98 -32.29
C ALA A 253 1.61 -12.61 -32.36
N GLN A 254 1.33 -11.33 -32.53
CA GLN A 254 0.00 -10.82 -32.84
C GLN A 254 -0.26 -10.86 -34.32
N LEU A 255 -1.49 -11.20 -34.68
CA LEU A 255 -2.02 -11.11 -36.02
C LEU A 255 -3.30 -10.30 -36.03
N SER A 256 -3.50 -9.51 -37.09
CA SER A 256 -4.76 -8.80 -37.29
C SER A 256 -5.03 -8.48 -38.76
N GLU A 257 -6.29 -8.45 -39.15
CA GLU A 257 -6.78 -7.91 -40.42
C GLU A 257 -7.26 -6.46 -40.34
N PHE A 258 -7.19 -5.83 -39.17
CA PHE A 258 -7.43 -4.40 -39.05
C PHE A 258 -6.13 -3.65 -39.38
N ALA A 259 -6.19 -2.78 -40.38
CA ALA A 259 -5.05 -2.01 -40.87
C ALA A 259 -4.72 -0.81 -39.97
N SER A 260 -5.70 -0.31 -39.20
CA SER A 260 -5.53 0.88 -38.37
C SER A 260 -6.53 0.92 -37.21
N TRP A 261 -6.22 1.72 -36.19
CA TRP A 261 -7.15 2.01 -35.10
C TRP A 261 -8.41 2.76 -35.57
N ALA A 262 -8.30 3.57 -36.63
CA ALA A 262 -9.45 4.21 -37.26
C ALA A 262 -10.45 3.17 -37.81
N GLU A 263 -9.95 2.08 -38.38
CA GLU A 263 -10.78 0.98 -38.86
C GLU A 263 -11.45 0.21 -37.71
N VAL A 264 -10.75 0.01 -36.60
CA VAL A 264 -11.33 -0.56 -35.37
C VAL A 264 -12.43 0.37 -34.82
N GLY A 265 -12.20 1.69 -34.85
CA GLY A 265 -13.19 2.67 -34.43
C GLY A 265 -14.45 2.67 -35.31
N ALA A 266 -14.29 2.60 -36.64
CA ALA A 266 -15.40 2.47 -37.57
C ALA A 266 -16.21 1.18 -37.36
N TRP A 267 -15.53 0.06 -37.08
CA TRP A 267 -16.19 -1.18 -36.65
C TRP A 267 -16.95 -0.97 -35.33
N GLY A 268 -16.33 -0.35 -34.34
CA GLY A 268 -16.94 -0.07 -33.04
C GLY A 268 -18.22 0.77 -33.14
N VAL A 269 -18.26 1.75 -34.05
CA VAL A 269 -19.47 2.56 -34.34
C VAL A 269 -20.60 1.72 -34.93
N ARG A 270 -20.29 0.78 -35.85
CA ARG A 270 -21.32 -0.12 -36.42
C ARG A 270 -21.85 -1.11 -35.39
N VAL A 271 -20.98 -1.60 -34.51
CA VAL A 271 -21.35 -2.53 -33.45
C VAL A 271 -22.15 -1.84 -32.36
N ASN A 272 -21.77 -0.62 -31.98
CA ASN A 272 -22.38 0.18 -30.92
C ASN A 272 -22.93 1.50 -31.46
N PRO A 273 -24.00 1.48 -32.27
CA PRO A 273 -24.55 2.68 -32.86
C PRO A 273 -25.10 3.62 -31.79
N LEU A 274 -24.77 4.90 -31.92
CA LEU A 274 -25.23 5.95 -31.02
C LEU A 274 -25.98 7.02 -31.80
N ALA A 275 -27.28 7.15 -31.54
CA ALA A 275 -28.14 8.16 -32.16
C ALA A 275 -27.75 9.59 -31.70
N ASN A 276 -28.13 10.60 -32.49
CA ASN A 276 -27.91 12.01 -32.13
C ASN A 276 -28.87 12.49 -31.03
N SER A 277 -30.01 11.83 -30.85
CA SER A 277 -30.95 12.11 -29.77
C SER A 277 -31.59 10.80 -29.33
N ALA A 278 -31.77 10.65 -28.03
CA ALA A 278 -32.46 9.50 -27.46
C ALA A 278 -33.97 9.57 -27.74
N GLY A 279 -34.64 8.40 -27.82
CA GLY A 279 -36.09 8.28 -27.88
C GLY A 279 -36.70 7.78 -26.58
N GLY A 280 -38.04 7.75 -26.54
CA GLY A 280 -38.81 7.06 -25.49
C GLY A 280 -38.46 7.47 -24.05
N GLU A 281 -38.35 6.48 -23.16
CA GLU A 281 -38.09 6.68 -21.73
C GLU A 281 -36.71 7.31 -21.45
N VAL A 282 -35.72 7.07 -22.32
CA VAL A 282 -34.38 7.68 -22.15
C VAL A 282 -34.46 9.19 -22.35
N ALA A 283 -35.20 9.64 -23.37
CA ALA A 283 -35.48 11.06 -23.58
C ALA A 283 -36.28 11.66 -22.41
N ALA A 284 -37.33 10.97 -21.95
CA ALA A 284 -38.14 11.44 -20.83
C ALA A 284 -37.30 11.62 -19.55
N ARG A 285 -36.43 10.64 -19.25
CA ARG A 285 -35.52 10.72 -18.10
C ARG A 285 -34.49 11.83 -18.24
N ALA A 286 -33.88 11.98 -19.42
CA ALA A 286 -32.93 13.06 -19.68
C ALA A 286 -33.59 14.45 -19.53
N ASN A 287 -34.80 14.64 -20.07
CA ASN A 287 -35.55 15.89 -19.91
C ASN A 287 -35.89 16.20 -18.45
N ALA A 288 -36.29 15.19 -17.67
CA ALA A 288 -36.56 15.38 -16.24
C ALA A 288 -35.31 15.84 -15.47
N LEU A 289 -34.15 15.23 -15.75
CA LEU A 289 -32.88 15.65 -15.15
C LEU A 289 -32.46 17.05 -15.61
N LEU A 290 -32.65 17.38 -16.89
CA LEU A 290 -32.33 18.71 -17.44
C LEU A 290 -33.22 19.81 -16.83
N GLN A 291 -34.50 19.52 -16.62
CA GLN A 291 -35.44 20.41 -15.94
C GLN A 291 -35.04 20.62 -14.47
N ALA A 292 -34.66 19.56 -13.76
CA ALA A 292 -34.17 19.65 -12.38
C ALA A 292 -32.87 20.48 -12.28
N ALA A 293 -32.00 20.36 -13.28
CA ALA A 293 -30.80 21.17 -13.45
C ALA A 293 -31.08 22.61 -13.94
N LYS A 294 -32.35 22.98 -14.15
CA LYS A 294 -32.77 24.30 -14.67
C LYS A 294 -32.07 24.68 -15.98
N GLY A 295 -31.77 23.68 -16.81
CA GLY A 295 -31.06 23.87 -18.09
C GLY A 295 -29.54 24.05 -17.97
N ASN A 296 -28.94 23.99 -16.77
CA ASN A 296 -27.48 24.01 -16.63
C ASN A 296 -26.89 22.66 -17.08
N LEU A 297 -26.06 22.68 -18.13
CA LEU A 297 -25.50 21.47 -18.74
C LEU A 297 -24.50 20.74 -17.83
N MET A 298 -23.74 21.45 -16.99
CA MET A 298 -22.81 20.85 -16.04
C MET A 298 -23.55 20.11 -14.93
N ASP A 299 -24.58 20.75 -14.36
CA ASP A 299 -25.43 20.14 -13.32
C ASP A 299 -26.21 18.95 -13.88
N PHE A 300 -26.72 19.08 -15.12
CA PHE A 300 -27.37 17.99 -15.84
C PHE A 300 -26.42 16.81 -16.06
N ALA A 301 -25.21 17.04 -16.58
CA ALA A 301 -24.24 15.99 -16.85
C ALA A 301 -23.88 15.24 -15.55
N GLN A 302 -23.64 15.97 -14.46
CA GLN A 302 -23.39 15.38 -13.15
C GLN A 302 -24.58 14.53 -12.66
N ALA A 303 -25.82 15.01 -12.83
CA ALA A 303 -27.02 14.28 -12.45
C ALA A 303 -27.23 13.03 -13.32
N ALA A 304 -26.95 13.10 -14.62
CA ALA A 304 -27.01 11.95 -15.54
C ALA A 304 -25.95 10.90 -15.20
N ILE A 305 -24.71 11.32 -14.89
CA ILE A 305 -23.64 10.42 -14.43
C ILE A 305 -24.08 9.70 -13.16
N ARG A 306 -24.51 10.44 -12.12
CA ARG A 306 -24.98 9.84 -10.86
C ARG A 306 -26.15 8.90 -11.06
N PHE A 307 -27.09 9.27 -11.94
CA PHE A 307 -28.20 8.39 -12.30
C PHE A 307 -27.69 7.07 -12.89
N VAL A 308 -26.82 7.11 -13.89
CA VAL A 308 -26.30 5.89 -14.52
C VAL A 308 -25.43 5.08 -13.55
N GLN A 309 -24.62 5.72 -12.72
CA GLN A 309 -23.77 5.05 -11.73
C GLN A 309 -24.58 4.38 -10.62
N ASP A 310 -25.53 5.08 -10.02
CA ASP A 310 -26.22 4.64 -8.81
C ASP A 310 -27.49 3.83 -9.10
N GLU A 311 -28.22 4.14 -10.19
CA GLU A 311 -29.55 3.57 -10.47
C GLU A 311 -29.54 2.48 -11.54
N ILE A 312 -28.38 2.22 -12.18
CA ILE A 312 -28.20 1.14 -13.15
C ILE A 312 -27.11 0.21 -12.60
N ARG A 313 -27.49 -0.97 -12.14
CA ARG A 313 -26.56 -1.92 -11.53
C ARG A 313 -25.56 -2.45 -12.55
N TYR A 314 -24.30 -2.59 -12.15
CA TYR A 314 -23.31 -3.24 -13.01
C TYR A 314 -23.60 -4.75 -13.08
N THR A 315 -23.86 -5.27 -14.28
CA THR A 315 -24.04 -6.71 -14.54
C THR A 315 -23.75 -6.97 -15.99
N GLY A 316 -22.73 -7.79 -16.25
CA GLY A 316 -22.32 -8.14 -17.61
C GLY A 316 -22.91 -9.46 -18.06
N VAL A 317 -23.61 -9.44 -19.20
CA VAL A 317 -24.01 -10.65 -19.92
C VAL A 317 -23.32 -10.60 -21.28
N ALA A 318 -22.06 -11.00 -21.30
CA ALA A 318 -21.12 -10.85 -22.42
C ALA A 318 -21.14 -12.07 -23.36
N ILE A 319 -22.31 -12.64 -23.62
CA ILE A 319 -22.45 -13.88 -24.40
C ILE A 319 -22.72 -13.58 -25.88
N GLY A 320 -21.98 -14.24 -26.77
CA GLY A 320 -22.15 -14.10 -28.22
C GLY A 320 -21.79 -12.69 -28.69
N GLU A 321 -22.63 -12.07 -29.51
CA GLU A 321 -22.39 -10.70 -29.99
C GLU A 321 -22.34 -9.68 -28.85
N HIS A 322 -23.07 -9.92 -27.75
CA HIS A 322 -23.10 -9.04 -26.58
C HIS A 322 -21.80 -9.02 -25.78
N SER A 323 -20.79 -9.79 -26.19
CA SER A 323 -19.40 -9.55 -25.73
C SER A 323 -18.91 -8.14 -26.10
N HIS A 324 -19.25 -7.65 -27.29
CA HIS A 324 -18.79 -6.34 -27.80
C HIS A 324 -19.93 -5.40 -28.20
N ARG A 325 -21.12 -5.93 -28.49
CA ARG A 325 -22.34 -5.17 -28.81
C ARG A 325 -23.12 -4.83 -27.55
N ALA A 326 -23.27 -3.54 -27.27
CA ALA A 326 -24.09 -3.03 -26.20
C ALA A 326 -25.58 -3.32 -26.46
N ASN A 327 -26.33 -3.49 -25.38
CA ASN A 327 -27.78 -3.41 -25.40
C ASN A 327 -28.22 -1.98 -25.75
N PRO A 328 -29.36 -1.79 -26.45
CA PRO A 328 -29.92 -0.47 -26.67
C PRO A 328 -30.17 0.28 -25.36
N PRO A 329 -29.90 1.60 -25.28
CA PRO A 329 -30.12 2.41 -24.07
C PRO A 329 -31.50 2.25 -23.44
N GLU A 330 -32.55 2.11 -24.25
CA GLU A 330 -33.94 1.91 -23.79
C GLU A 330 -34.09 0.60 -23.01
N LYS A 331 -33.42 -0.46 -23.46
CA LYS A 331 -33.42 -1.76 -22.77
C LYS A 331 -32.64 -1.67 -21.46
N VAL A 332 -31.48 -1.02 -21.46
CA VAL A 332 -30.64 -0.83 -20.25
C VAL A 332 -31.41 -0.06 -19.19
N LEU A 333 -32.09 1.02 -19.58
CA LEU A 333 -32.92 1.81 -18.68
C LEU A 333 -34.10 1.01 -18.12
N LEU A 334 -34.77 0.20 -18.96
CA LEU A 334 -35.90 -0.63 -18.54
C LEU A 334 -35.46 -1.73 -17.56
N GLN A 335 -34.36 -2.41 -17.83
CA GLN A 335 -33.90 -3.55 -17.03
C GLN A 335 -33.10 -3.15 -15.78
N ARG A 336 -32.63 -1.89 -15.70
CA ARG A 336 -31.87 -1.32 -14.57
C ARG A 336 -30.54 -2.01 -14.28
N TYR A 337 -29.94 -2.64 -15.28
CA TYR A 337 -28.57 -3.15 -15.21
C TYR A 337 -27.90 -3.17 -16.59
N GLY A 338 -26.56 -3.22 -16.60
CA GLY A 338 -25.74 -3.36 -17.80
C GLY A 338 -24.25 -3.41 -17.47
N ASP A 339 -23.41 -3.79 -18.42
CA ASP A 339 -21.94 -3.71 -18.30
C ASP A 339 -21.38 -2.36 -18.78
N CYS A 340 -20.06 -2.30 -18.98
CA CYS A 340 -19.33 -1.09 -19.30
C CYS A 340 -19.79 -0.40 -20.59
N LYS A 341 -20.03 -1.17 -21.66
CA LYS A 341 -20.53 -0.63 -22.93
C LYS A 341 -22.00 -0.23 -22.82
N ASP A 342 -22.82 -0.98 -22.09
CA ASP A 342 -24.24 -0.67 -21.88
C ASP A 342 -24.43 0.64 -21.11
N LYS A 343 -23.77 0.78 -19.97
CA LYS A 343 -23.87 1.98 -19.12
C LYS A 343 -23.25 3.20 -19.79
N SER A 344 -22.11 3.04 -20.47
CA SER A 344 -21.48 4.14 -21.22
C SER A 344 -22.33 4.59 -22.42
N LEU A 345 -22.92 3.67 -23.17
CA LEU A 345 -23.80 4.02 -24.29
C LEU A 345 -25.08 4.71 -23.82
N LEU A 346 -25.67 4.26 -22.70
CA LEU A 346 -26.80 4.93 -22.06
C LEU A 346 -26.46 6.37 -21.64
N LEU A 347 -25.33 6.57 -20.95
CA LEU A 347 -24.88 7.90 -20.54
C LEU A 347 -24.67 8.80 -21.77
N ALA A 348 -23.97 8.31 -22.78
CA ALA A 348 -23.74 9.06 -24.02
C ALA A 348 -25.05 9.44 -24.73
N ALA A 349 -26.05 8.55 -24.74
CA ALA A 349 -27.36 8.83 -25.32
C ALA A 349 -28.12 9.91 -24.56
N MET A 350 -28.08 9.89 -23.22
CA MET A 350 -28.70 10.92 -22.38
C MET A 350 -28.03 12.29 -22.58
N LEU A 351 -26.69 12.33 -22.66
CA LEU A 351 -25.92 13.55 -22.90
C LEU A 351 -26.23 14.15 -24.28
N ARG A 352 -26.22 13.33 -25.33
CA ARG A 352 -26.56 13.77 -26.70
C ARG A 352 -27.98 14.32 -26.80
N HIS A 353 -28.94 13.72 -26.09
CA HIS A 353 -30.31 14.22 -26.05
C HIS A 353 -30.41 15.66 -25.52
N ALA A 354 -29.55 16.04 -24.57
CA ALA A 354 -29.47 17.41 -24.04
C ALA A 354 -28.58 18.35 -24.88
N GLY A 355 -28.12 17.92 -26.06
CA GLY A 355 -27.26 18.71 -26.92
C GLY A 355 -25.77 18.68 -26.57
N ILE A 356 -25.35 17.82 -25.63
CA ILE A 356 -23.93 17.64 -25.27
C ILE A 356 -23.31 16.64 -26.24
N GLN A 357 -22.22 17.03 -26.90
CA GLN A 357 -21.49 16.13 -27.78
C GLN A 357 -20.82 15.04 -26.94
N ALA A 358 -21.26 13.79 -27.07
CA ALA A 358 -20.73 12.64 -26.35
C ALA A 358 -20.39 11.47 -27.29
N HIS A 359 -19.44 10.62 -26.91
CA HIS A 359 -18.96 9.48 -27.67
C HIS A 359 -18.65 8.30 -26.74
N LEU A 360 -18.87 7.09 -27.23
CA LEU A 360 -18.35 5.88 -26.60
C LEU A 360 -16.85 5.79 -26.87
N VAL A 361 -16.08 5.38 -25.88
CA VAL A 361 -14.61 5.24 -25.96
C VAL A 361 -14.22 3.86 -25.50
N LEU A 362 -13.46 3.12 -26.31
CA LEU A 362 -12.89 1.83 -25.93
C LEU A 362 -11.56 2.04 -25.23
N VAL A 363 -11.35 1.35 -24.11
CA VAL A 363 -10.12 1.46 -23.31
C VAL A 363 -9.58 0.08 -22.94
N ASN A 364 -8.31 0.04 -22.54
CA ASN A 364 -7.74 -1.10 -21.84
C ASN A 364 -7.31 -0.66 -20.45
N THR A 365 -7.95 -1.22 -19.42
CA THR A 365 -7.74 -0.82 -18.01
C THR A 365 -6.37 -1.21 -17.46
N HIS A 366 -5.61 -2.03 -18.18
CA HIS A 366 -4.29 -2.52 -17.75
C HIS A 366 -3.15 -1.97 -18.61
N LEU A 367 -3.26 -2.04 -19.95
CA LEU A 367 -2.21 -1.60 -20.88
C LEU A 367 -1.96 -0.09 -20.82
N GLY A 368 -2.99 0.70 -20.48
CA GLY A 368 -2.89 2.15 -20.50
C GLY A 368 -2.52 2.68 -21.89
N ALA A 369 -1.57 3.62 -21.94
CA ALA A 369 -1.03 4.16 -23.19
C ALA A 369 -0.31 3.11 -24.07
N ARG A 370 0.15 1.98 -23.50
CA ARG A 370 0.84 0.89 -24.22
C ARG A 370 -0.07 0.15 -25.19
N ILE A 371 -1.38 0.42 -25.18
CA ILE A 371 -2.32 -0.12 -26.19
C ILE A 371 -1.89 0.27 -27.60
N LYS A 372 -1.26 1.44 -27.77
CA LYS A 372 -0.74 1.93 -29.06
C LYS A 372 0.42 1.06 -29.60
N ASP A 373 1.05 0.26 -28.73
CA ASP A 373 2.10 -0.69 -29.09
C ASP A 373 1.53 -2.04 -29.57
N GLN A 374 0.21 -2.26 -29.54
CA GLN A 374 -0.42 -3.47 -30.06
C GLN A 374 -0.73 -3.35 -31.56
N LEU A 375 -1.03 -4.46 -32.23
CA LEU A 375 -1.70 -4.36 -33.53
C LEU A 375 -3.14 -3.86 -33.34
N PRO A 376 -3.67 -3.03 -34.27
CA PRO A 376 -5.08 -2.66 -34.26
C PRO A 376 -5.94 -3.91 -34.23
N SER A 377 -6.77 -4.07 -33.20
CA SER A 377 -7.77 -5.12 -33.11
C SER A 377 -8.80 -4.78 -32.03
N PRO A 378 -10.03 -5.31 -32.13
CA PRO A 378 -10.99 -5.24 -31.03
C PRO A 378 -10.49 -5.88 -29.72
N TYR A 379 -9.67 -6.94 -29.79
CA TYR A 379 -9.12 -7.62 -28.60
C TYR A 379 -8.15 -6.78 -27.78
N ALA A 380 -7.65 -5.67 -28.32
CA ALA A 380 -6.80 -4.76 -27.55
C ALA A 380 -7.56 -4.05 -26.42
N PHE A 381 -8.90 -4.03 -26.45
CA PHE A 381 -9.75 -3.33 -25.48
C PHE A 381 -10.47 -4.32 -24.56
N ASN A 382 -10.59 -3.97 -23.28
CA ASN A 382 -11.29 -4.78 -22.28
C ASN A 382 -12.42 -4.02 -21.57
N HIS A 383 -12.61 -2.73 -21.87
CA HIS A 383 -13.56 -1.87 -21.18
C HIS A 383 -14.03 -0.70 -22.05
N ALA A 384 -15.11 -0.03 -21.65
CA ALA A 384 -15.67 1.12 -22.36
C ALA A 384 -16.11 2.24 -21.40
N VAL A 385 -15.87 3.49 -21.81
CA VAL A 385 -16.18 4.72 -21.06
C VAL A 385 -16.88 5.74 -21.96
N THR A 386 -17.38 6.85 -21.39
CA THR A 386 -18.02 7.93 -22.13
C THR A 386 -17.16 9.17 -22.15
N ALA A 387 -16.81 9.71 -23.33
CA ALA A 387 -16.19 11.03 -23.44
C ALA A 387 -17.21 12.05 -23.95
N PHE A 388 -17.15 13.28 -23.46
CA PHE A 388 -18.05 14.35 -23.88
C PHE A 388 -17.43 15.74 -23.67
N GLU A 389 -18.07 16.77 -24.22
CA GLU A 389 -17.56 18.14 -24.18
C GLU A 389 -18.65 19.11 -23.76
N ILE A 390 -18.34 19.99 -22.79
CA ILE A 390 -19.21 21.09 -22.34
C ILE A 390 -18.38 22.37 -22.35
N ASP A 391 -18.86 23.43 -23.00
CA ASP A 391 -18.17 24.73 -23.11
C ASP A 391 -16.70 24.61 -23.61
N ASN A 392 -16.48 23.76 -24.62
CA ASN A 392 -15.16 23.41 -25.17
C ASN A 392 -14.18 22.76 -24.18
N ARG A 393 -14.68 22.20 -23.06
CA ARG A 393 -13.88 21.43 -22.10
C ARG A 393 -14.16 19.94 -22.26
N PRO A 394 -13.14 19.12 -22.55
CA PRO A 394 -13.31 17.68 -22.67
C PRO A 394 -13.42 17.01 -21.29
N TYR A 395 -14.33 16.06 -21.19
CA TYR A 395 -14.52 15.18 -20.05
C TYR A 395 -14.55 13.73 -20.52
N TRP A 396 -14.16 12.82 -19.64
CA TRP A 396 -14.39 11.39 -19.84
C TRP A 396 -14.81 10.77 -18.51
N ILE A 397 -15.76 9.85 -18.53
CA ILE A 397 -16.35 9.26 -17.33
C ILE A 397 -16.49 7.76 -17.52
N ASP A 398 -16.00 7.03 -16.52
CA ASP A 398 -16.36 5.63 -16.34
C ASP A 398 -17.73 5.55 -15.65
N ALA A 399 -18.75 5.22 -16.44
CA ALA A 399 -20.12 5.09 -15.94
C ALA A 399 -20.33 3.86 -15.04
N THR A 400 -19.30 2.99 -14.92
CA THR A 400 -19.38 1.71 -14.19
C THR A 400 -19.07 1.81 -12.71
N PHE A 401 -18.46 2.91 -12.27
CA PHE A 401 -18.38 3.22 -10.85
C PHE A 401 -19.78 3.42 -10.25
N SER A 402 -19.86 3.31 -8.93
CA SER A 402 -21.08 3.51 -8.16
C SER A 402 -20.80 4.52 -7.06
N HIS A 403 -21.81 5.32 -6.71
CA HIS A 403 -21.77 6.20 -5.53
C HIS A 403 -20.61 7.19 -5.51
N GLN A 404 -20.08 7.61 -6.67
CA GLN A 404 -19.03 8.62 -6.69
C GLN A 404 -19.54 9.93 -6.07
N GLY A 405 -18.68 10.54 -5.25
CA GLY A 405 -18.87 11.86 -4.69
C GLY A 405 -18.17 12.94 -5.50
N GLY A 406 -18.42 14.20 -5.15
CA GLY A 406 -17.78 15.36 -5.76
C GLY A 406 -18.61 16.00 -6.86
N THR A 407 -18.00 17.00 -7.48
CA THR A 407 -18.50 17.70 -8.66
C THR A 407 -17.97 17.05 -9.93
N LEU A 408 -18.56 17.35 -11.09
CA LEU A 408 -18.05 16.87 -12.39
C LEU A 408 -16.54 17.12 -12.59
N ALA A 409 -15.99 18.21 -12.06
CA ALA A 409 -14.56 18.52 -12.15
C ALA A 409 -13.68 17.69 -11.20
N THR A 410 -14.24 17.15 -10.13
CA THR A 410 -13.50 16.44 -9.07
C THR A 410 -13.82 14.95 -9.00
N LEU A 411 -14.67 14.43 -9.90
CA LEU A 411 -14.96 13.01 -10.01
C LEU A 411 -13.67 12.23 -10.26
N TYR A 412 -13.52 11.12 -9.52
CA TYR A 412 -12.37 10.25 -9.70
C TYR A 412 -12.42 9.57 -11.07
N ARG A 413 -11.26 9.61 -11.74
CA ARG A 413 -11.01 9.08 -13.07
C ARG A 413 -9.66 8.37 -13.03
N PRO A 414 -9.59 7.05 -13.27
CA PRO A 414 -8.31 6.33 -13.29
C PRO A 414 -7.42 6.74 -14.47
N GLU A 415 -6.10 6.59 -14.34
CA GLU A 415 -5.17 6.65 -15.49
C GLU A 415 -5.39 5.46 -16.43
N TYR A 416 -6.34 5.56 -17.36
CA TYR A 416 -6.48 4.62 -18.47
C TYR A 416 -5.49 4.90 -19.61
N GLY A 417 -4.74 6.01 -19.54
CA GLY A 417 -3.64 6.36 -20.44
C GLY A 417 -4.10 6.77 -21.84
N ALA A 418 -4.78 5.88 -22.57
CA ALA A 418 -5.32 6.15 -23.89
C ALA A 418 -6.63 5.39 -24.15
N GLY A 419 -7.62 6.06 -24.74
CA GLY A 419 -8.88 5.46 -25.16
C GLY A 419 -9.24 5.79 -26.59
N LEU A 420 -9.67 4.79 -27.37
CA LEU A 420 -10.08 4.98 -28.77
C LEU A 420 -11.50 5.53 -28.81
N VAL A 421 -11.64 6.79 -29.24
CA VAL A 421 -12.96 7.45 -29.36
C VAL A 421 -13.67 6.92 -30.61
N LEU A 422 -14.87 6.38 -30.44
CA LEU A 422 -15.63 5.81 -31.54
C LEU A 422 -16.31 6.91 -32.36
N LYS A 423 -15.69 7.27 -33.48
CA LYS A 423 -16.19 8.21 -34.48
C LYS A 423 -16.23 7.57 -35.87
N PRO A 424 -17.27 7.84 -36.70
CA PRO A 424 -17.42 7.20 -38.01
C PRO A 424 -16.22 7.37 -38.97
N THR A 425 -15.55 8.53 -38.94
CA THR A 425 -14.50 8.90 -39.91
C THR A 425 -13.16 9.27 -39.30
N GLU A 426 -13.11 9.62 -38.01
CA GLU A 426 -11.93 10.21 -37.35
C GLU A 426 -11.70 9.60 -35.96
N SER A 427 -11.83 8.28 -35.83
CA SER A 427 -11.53 7.61 -34.55
C SER A 427 -10.05 7.73 -34.23
N ASP A 428 -9.73 8.34 -33.09
CA ASP A 428 -8.37 8.56 -32.60
C ASP A 428 -8.31 8.34 -31.08
N PHE A 429 -7.10 8.22 -30.54
CA PHE A 429 -6.87 8.03 -29.12
C PHE A 429 -6.95 9.35 -28.35
N LEU A 430 -7.87 9.41 -27.40
CA LEU A 430 -7.93 10.44 -26.36
C LEU A 430 -6.98 10.05 -25.21
N PRO A 431 -6.13 10.97 -24.71
CA PRO A 431 -5.37 10.76 -23.47
C PRO A 431 -6.34 10.71 -22.27
N LEU A 432 -6.20 9.68 -21.42
CA LEU A 432 -7.08 9.45 -20.28
C LEU A 432 -6.27 9.45 -18.98
N HIS A 433 -6.00 10.65 -18.48
CA HIS A 433 -5.19 10.86 -17.28
C HIS A 433 -5.98 10.68 -16.00
N ALA A 434 -5.27 10.28 -14.93
CA ALA A 434 -5.85 10.23 -13.61
C ALA A 434 -6.26 11.63 -13.11
N GLU A 435 -7.47 11.73 -12.56
CA GLU A 435 -7.99 12.94 -11.92
C GLU A 435 -8.86 12.56 -10.72
N GLY A 436 -9.04 13.49 -9.78
CA GLY A 436 -9.83 13.23 -8.56
C GLY A 436 -9.21 12.15 -7.67
N GLU A 437 -7.88 11.96 -7.74
CA GLU A 437 -7.17 11.11 -6.80
C GLU A 437 -7.39 11.63 -5.37
N GLY A 438 -7.55 10.69 -4.47
CA GLY A 438 -7.86 10.95 -3.07
C GLY A 438 -6.77 10.44 -2.16
N GLY A 439 -6.93 10.71 -0.87
CA GLY A 439 -6.07 10.18 0.16
C GLY A 439 -6.84 9.79 1.41
N VAL A 440 -6.10 9.15 2.31
CA VAL A 440 -6.56 8.71 3.62
C VAL A 440 -5.82 9.51 4.68
N PHE A 441 -6.56 10.20 5.54
CA PHE A 441 -6.03 10.75 6.78
C PHE A 441 -6.56 9.91 7.94
N CYS A 442 -5.68 9.20 8.64
CA CYS A 442 -6.04 8.41 9.81
C CYS A 442 -5.39 8.99 11.07
N ARG A 443 -6.17 9.13 12.15
CA ARG A 443 -5.67 9.44 13.48
C ARG A 443 -6.16 8.39 14.47
N GLU A 444 -5.22 7.69 15.07
CA GLU A 444 -5.44 6.81 16.21
C GLU A 444 -5.01 7.53 17.48
N THR A 445 -5.92 7.62 18.45
CA THR A 445 -5.65 8.21 19.76
C THR A 445 -5.84 7.16 20.83
N TYR A 446 -4.74 6.77 21.46
CA TYR A 446 -4.70 5.87 22.60
C TYR A 446 -4.67 6.69 23.89
N ASP A 447 -5.56 6.41 24.83
CA ASP A 447 -5.60 7.05 26.14
C ASP A 447 -5.43 6.00 27.23
N ILE A 448 -4.27 6.00 27.90
CA ILE A 448 -3.93 5.04 28.95
C ILE A 448 -4.60 5.46 30.26
N SER A 449 -5.36 4.55 30.87
CA SER A 449 -6.05 4.80 32.13
C SER A 449 -5.07 5.14 33.25
N ALA A 450 -5.37 6.20 34.00
CA ALA A 450 -4.66 6.55 35.23
C ALA A 450 -5.06 5.67 36.42
N GLU A 451 -6.23 5.02 36.35
CA GLU A 451 -6.84 4.28 37.46
C GLU A 451 -6.62 2.76 37.33
N GLU A 452 -6.70 2.23 36.11
CA GLU A 452 -6.50 0.81 35.82
C GLU A 452 -5.19 0.62 35.05
N VAL A 453 -4.17 0.14 35.76
CA VAL A 453 -2.86 -0.17 35.15
C VAL A 453 -3.06 -1.16 34.02
N ALA A 454 -2.53 -0.83 32.83
CA ALA A 454 -2.65 -1.60 31.58
C ALA A 454 -4.01 -1.56 30.87
N LEU A 455 -4.94 -0.68 31.23
CA LEU A 455 -6.12 -0.38 30.40
C LEU A 455 -5.85 0.83 29.50
N ALA A 456 -6.28 0.78 28.23
CA ALA A 456 -6.38 1.95 27.38
C ALA A 456 -7.72 2.02 26.63
N THR A 457 -8.08 3.21 26.18
CA THR A 457 -9.11 3.40 25.13
C THR A 457 -8.43 3.79 23.82
N LEU A 458 -8.99 3.35 22.71
CA LEU A 458 -8.54 3.71 21.36
C LEU A 458 -9.70 4.38 20.64
N ARG A 459 -9.48 5.62 20.18
CA ARG A 459 -10.35 6.29 19.22
C ARG A 459 -9.65 6.36 17.88
N VAL A 460 -10.29 5.84 16.83
CA VAL A 460 -9.81 5.91 15.44
C VAL A 460 -10.69 6.90 14.69
N GLU A 461 -10.09 7.85 14.01
CA GLU A 461 -10.79 8.74 13.08
C GLU A 461 -10.09 8.70 11.73
N THR A 462 -10.81 8.17 10.74
CA THR A 462 -10.29 8.05 9.38
C THR A 462 -11.12 8.90 8.43
N VAL A 463 -10.46 9.81 7.72
CA VAL A 463 -11.05 10.65 6.69
C VAL A 463 -10.56 10.15 5.33
N TYR A 464 -11.50 9.65 4.55
CA TYR A 464 -11.31 9.24 3.17
C TYR A 464 -11.73 10.37 2.24
N THR A 465 -10.98 10.58 1.16
CA THR A 465 -11.29 11.57 0.12
C THR A 465 -11.16 10.96 -1.27
N GLY A 466 -11.78 11.57 -2.28
CA GLY A 466 -11.66 11.12 -3.68
C GLY A 466 -12.07 9.65 -3.85
N HIS A 467 -11.27 8.88 -4.59
CA HIS A 467 -11.57 7.46 -4.84
C HIS A 467 -11.63 6.58 -3.58
N GLU A 468 -10.90 6.93 -2.52
CA GLU A 468 -10.96 6.22 -1.24
C GLU A 468 -12.33 6.44 -0.58
N ALA A 469 -12.85 7.68 -0.64
CA ALA A 469 -14.20 7.97 -0.14
C ALA A 469 -15.27 7.22 -0.95
N ASP A 470 -15.11 7.14 -2.27
CA ASP A 470 -16.01 6.37 -3.14
C ASP A 470 -16.00 4.88 -2.76
N ALA A 471 -14.82 4.28 -2.61
CA ALA A 471 -14.66 2.87 -2.25
C ALA A 471 -15.24 2.57 -0.85
N THR A 472 -14.94 3.41 0.14
CA THR A 472 -15.48 3.25 1.51
C THR A 472 -17.00 3.45 1.52
N ARG A 473 -17.54 4.42 0.76
CA ARG A 473 -18.99 4.64 0.67
C ARG A 473 -19.71 3.41 0.11
N ILE A 474 -19.15 2.78 -0.92
CA ILE A 474 -19.65 1.52 -1.48
C ILE A 474 -19.66 0.42 -0.40
N GLN A 475 -18.58 0.29 0.37
CA GLN A 475 -18.49 -0.69 1.45
C GLN A 475 -19.61 -0.51 2.48
N PHE A 476 -19.88 0.72 2.94
CA PHE A 476 -20.95 1.01 3.90
C PHE A 476 -22.36 0.92 3.30
N THR A 477 -22.51 1.15 1.99
CA THR A 477 -23.81 1.07 1.31
C THR A 477 -24.27 -0.38 1.14
N TYR A 478 -23.34 -1.29 0.80
CA TYR A 478 -23.66 -2.69 0.53
C TYR A 478 -23.34 -3.65 1.70
N GLY A 479 -22.46 -3.25 2.62
CA GLY A 479 -22.12 -4.02 3.81
C GLY A 479 -23.06 -3.73 4.97
N SER A 480 -23.31 -4.74 5.83
CA SER A 480 -23.98 -4.47 7.10
C SER A 480 -23.02 -3.77 8.05
N ILE A 481 -23.53 -2.84 8.87
CA ILE A 481 -22.73 -2.19 9.92
C ILE A 481 -22.07 -3.24 10.83
N TRP A 482 -22.79 -4.33 11.14
CA TRP A 482 -22.26 -5.43 11.95
C TRP A 482 -21.02 -6.10 11.33
N ASP A 483 -21.06 -6.44 10.03
CA ASP A 483 -19.91 -7.07 9.34
C ASP A 483 -18.71 -6.12 9.28
N ILE A 484 -18.97 -4.83 9.03
CA ILE A 484 -17.93 -3.80 8.97
C ILE A 484 -17.25 -3.64 10.34
N GLU A 485 -18.03 -3.47 11.39
CA GLU A 485 -17.50 -3.35 12.75
C GLU A 485 -16.75 -4.59 13.20
N LYS A 486 -17.22 -5.78 12.81
CA LYS A 486 -16.51 -7.03 13.06
C LYS A 486 -15.17 -7.05 12.33
N ASN A 487 -15.13 -6.69 11.05
CA ASN A 487 -13.88 -6.64 10.28
C ASN A 487 -12.88 -5.64 10.86
N TYR A 488 -13.34 -4.47 11.33
CA TYR A 488 -12.48 -3.49 12.00
C TYR A 488 -11.98 -4.00 13.36
N LEU A 489 -12.83 -4.67 14.15
CA LEU A 489 -12.41 -5.32 15.39
C LEU A 489 -11.39 -6.44 15.12
N ASP A 490 -11.60 -7.26 14.10
CA ASP A 490 -10.70 -8.33 13.67
C ASP A 490 -9.35 -7.78 13.15
N TYR A 491 -9.33 -6.58 12.59
CA TYR A 491 -8.10 -5.88 12.21
C TYR A 491 -7.27 -5.52 13.45
N TYR A 492 -7.88 -4.90 14.47
CA TYR A 492 -7.17 -4.49 15.68
C TYR A 492 -6.85 -5.66 16.63
N SER A 493 -7.65 -6.73 16.63
CA SER A 493 -7.44 -7.89 17.52
C SER A 493 -6.13 -8.64 17.24
N ARG A 494 -5.57 -8.49 16.04
CA ARG A 494 -4.23 -9.00 15.67
C ARG A 494 -3.11 -8.37 16.50
N PHE A 495 -3.30 -7.12 16.92
CA PHE A 495 -2.34 -6.37 17.75
C PHE A 495 -2.73 -6.40 19.23
N TYR A 496 -4.04 -6.38 19.51
CA TYR A 496 -4.59 -6.31 20.86
C TYR A 496 -5.63 -7.44 21.07
N PRO A 497 -5.23 -8.66 21.47
CA PRO A 497 -6.12 -9.83 21.46
C PRO A 497 -7.39 -9.72 22.32
N GLN A 498 -7.39 -8.84 23.34
CA GLN A 498 -8.52 -8.62 24.24
C GLN A 498 -9.33 -7.35 23.90
N ILE A 499 -9.07 -6.70 22.75
CA ILE A 499 -9.77 -5.48 22.37
C ILE A 499 -11.28 -5.70 22.25
N GLU A 500 -12.04 -4.76 22.79
CA GLU A 500 -13.50 -4.75 22.78
C GLU A 500 -14.00 -3.44 22.18
N ARG A 501 -15.06 -3.50 21.39
CA ARG A 501 -15.70 -2.32 20.84
C ARG A 501 -16.53 -1.61 21.92
N ILE A 502 -16.42 -0.29 22.01
CA ILE A 502 -17.18 0.53 22.97
C ILE A 502 -18.55 0.91 22.41
N ASP A 503 -18.59 1.41 21.17
CA ASP A 503 -19.81 1.89 20.52
C ASP A 503 -19.85 1.47 19.05
N SER A 504 -21.01 1.64 18.42
CA SER A 504 -21.17 1.43 16.98
C SER A 504 -20.32 2.43 16.19
N VAL A 505 -19.89 2.04 14.99
CA VAL A 505 -19.11 2.93 14.11
C VAL A 505 -19.95 4.11 13.64
N GLU A 506 -19.40 5.33 13.74
CA GLU A 506 -20.03 6.55 13.23
C GLU A 506 -19.50 6.87 11.83
N VAL A 507 -20.40 7.17 10.88
CA VAL A 507 -20.05 7.50 9.50
C VAL A 507 -20.67 8.84 9.11
N ILE A 508 -19.81 9.77 8.70
CA ILE A 508 -20.20 11.11 8.23
C ILE A 508 -19.78 11.24 6.76
N ASP A 509 -20.74 11.20 5.85
CA ASP A 509 -20.49 11.29 4.41
C ASP A 509 -20.93 12.64 3.83
N ASP A 510 -19.94 13.47 3.48
CA ASP A 510 -20.13 14.63 2.60
C ASP A 510 -19.85 14.20 1.16
N ARG A 511 -20.89 13.66 0.52
CA ARG A 511 -20.82 13.26 -0.88
C ARG A 511 -20.56 14.43 -1.82
N GLY A 512 -20.92 15.67 -1.45
CA GLY A 512 -20.68 16.86 -2.27
C GLY A 512 -19.19 17.22 -2.35
N ALA A 513 -18.49 17.13 -1.23
CA ALA A 513 -17.04 17.34 -1.13
C ALA A 513 -16.21 16.07 -1.47
N ASN A 514 -16.88 14.95 -1.75
CA ASN A 514 -16.30 13.61 -1.83
C ASN A 514 -15.41 13.26 -0.64
N ARG A 515 -15.96 13.41 0.57
CA ARG A 515 -15.26 13.19 1.84
C ARG A 515 -16.12 12.34 2.75
N LEU A 516 -15.57 11.21 3.20
CA LEU A 516 -16.24 10.30 4.13
C LEU A 516 -15.37 10.14 5.38
N THR A 517 -15.95 10.39 6.56
CA THR A 517 -15.28 10.22 7.86
C THR A 517 -15.87 9.04 8.60
N VAL A 518 -15.01 8.16 9.09
CA VAL A 518 -15.35 6.99 9.92
C VAL A 518 -14.72 7.19 11.29
N ILE A 519 -15.51 7.03 12.36
CA ILE A 519 -15.06 7.16 13.74
C ILE A 519 -15.36 5.86 14.48
N GLU A 520 -14.34 5.30 15.13
CA GLU A 520 -14.38 4.04 15.85
C GLU A 520 -13.90 4.23 17.29
N GLN A 521 -14.43 3.45 18.22
CA GLN A 521 -14.05 3.51 19.64
C GLN A 521 -13.92 2.11 20.25
N TYR A 522 -12.80 1.88 20.91
CA TYR A 522 -12.44 0.59 21.50
C TYR A 522 -11.90 0.73 22.91
N ARG A 523 -12.12 -0.31 23.71
CA ARG A 523 -11.47 -0.57 25.00
C ARG A 523 -10.41 -1.63 24.76
N ILE A 524 -9.19 -1.40 25.25
CA ILE A 524 -8.09 -2.35 25.15
C ILE A 524 -7.65 -2.76 26.57
N PRO A 525 -8.22 -3.86 27.11
CA PRO A 525 -7.67 -4.53 28.27
C PRO A 525 -6.25 -5.02 27.99
N ALA A 526 -5.40 -5.04 29.03
CA ALA A 526 -4.01 -5.52 28.95
C ALA A 526 -3.18 -4.84 27.83
N PHE A 527 -3.40 -3.55 27.59
CA PHE A 527 -2.69 -2.74 26.62
C PHE A 527 -1.18 -2.67 26.87
N LEU A 528 -0.77 -2.69 28.15
CA LEU A 528 0.63 -2.71 28.56
C LEU A 528 1.08 -4.12 28.90
N VAL A 529 2.07 -4.64 28.17
CA VAL A 529 2.66 -5.96 28.41
C VAL A 529 3.95 -5.81 29.17
N LYS A 530 4.12 -6.55 30.26
CA LYS A 530 5.38 -6.55 31.02
C LYS A 530 6.44 -7.33 30.25
N ASN A 531 7.54 -6.67 29.89
CA ASN A 531 8.72 -7.32 29.36
C ASN A 531 9.47 -8.00 30.52
N GLU A 532 9.59 -9.33 30.48
CA GLU A 532 10.21 -10.11 31.56
C GLU A 532 11.71 -9.83 31.74
N ALA A 533 12.41 -9.45 30.66
CA ALA A 533 13.84 -9.17 30.68
C ALA A 533 14.17 -7.79 31.25
N THR A 534 13.36 -6.76 30.94
CA THR A 534 13.58 -5.38 31.38
C THR A 534 12.74 -5.01 32.60
N SER A 535 11.75 -5.82 32.97
CA SER A 535 10.68 -5.51 33.94
C SER A 535 9.90 -4.24 33.65
N GLN A 536 10.06 -3.65 32.46
CA GLN A 536 9.30 -2.49 32.00
C GLN A 536 7.99 -2.93 31.36
N HIS A 537 6.98 -2.06 31.43
CA HIS A 537 5.75 -2.27 30.69
C HIS A 537 5.93 -1.65 29.31
N GLU A 538 5.70 -2.42 28.26
CA GLU A 538 5.89 -2.02 26.89
C GLU A 538 4.57 -2.18 26.13
N VAL A 539 4.36 -1.31 25.14
CA VAL A 539 3.30 -1.49 24.16
C VAL A 539 3.88 -1.32 22.77
N GLY A 540 3.54 -2.27 21.90
CA GLY A 540 3.86 -2.24 20.48
C GLY A 540 2.72 -1.60 19.70
N PHE A 541 3.08 -0.80 18.71
CA PHE A 541 2.20 -0.26 17.71
C PHE A 541 2.71 -0.67 16.34
N TYR A 542 1.78 -0.89 15.43
CA TYR A 542 2.11 -1.19 14.05
C TYR A 542 1.26 -0.31 13.14
N ALA A 543 1.91 0.46 12.28
CA ALA A 543 1.23 1.32 11.32
C ALA A 543 0.63 0.50 10.16
N ASN A 544 -0.32 -0.39 10.47
CA ASN A 544 -0.79 -1.45 9.57
C ASN A 544 -1.49 -0.91 8.32
N MET A 545 -2.16 0.25 8.41
CA MET A 545 -2.80 0.90 7.26
C MET A 545 -1.80 1.18 6.12
N ILE A 546 -0.54 1.48 6.44
CA ILE A 546 0.53 1.60 5.43
C ILE A 546 1.03 0.21 5.03
N GLY A 547 1.22 -0.69 6.00
CA GLY A 547 1.67 -2.06 5.76
C GLY A 547 0.81 -2.81 4.73
N GLU A 548 -0.52 -2.65 4.77
CA GLU A 548 -1.46 -3.27 3.83
C GLU A 548 -1.38 -2.69 2.40
N ARG A 549 -0.72 -1.54 2.21
CA ARG A 549 -0.44 -0.97 0.88
C ARG A 549 0.91 -1.41 0.28
N LEU A 550 1.72 -2.12 1.06
CA LEU A 550 3.05 -2.58 0.63
C LEU A 550 2.97 -4.02 0.09
N PRO A 551 3.56 -4.31 -1.08
CA PRO A 551 3.61 -5.67 -1.59
C PRO A 551 4.59 -6.54 -0.78
N SER A 552 4.28 -7.83 -0.65
CA SER A 552 5.21 -8.81 -0.06
C SER A 552 6.17 -9.31 -1.14
N LEU A 553 7.39 -8.79 -1.16
CA LEU A 553 8.39 -9.10 -2.20
C LEU A 553 9.45 -10.07 -1.67
N SER A 554 9.82 -11.05 -2.49
CA SER A 554 10.94 -11.96 -2.22
C SER A 554 12.00 -11.87 -3.31
N GLY A 555 13.28 -11.89 -2.89
CA GLY A 555 14.43 -12.08 -3.78
C GLY A 555 14.70 -10.98 -4.81
N ARG A 556 15.62 -11.30 -5.74
CA ARG A 556 15.99 -10.45 -6.88
C ARG A 556 15.05 -10.73 -8.04
N ARG A 557 14.33 -9.71 -8.50
CA ARG A 557 13.33 -9.82 -9.58
C ARG A 557 13.85 -9.23 -10.89
N THR A 558 13.23 -9.64 -12.00
CA THR A 558 13.52 -9.15 -13.35
C THR A 558 12.30 -8.53 -14.03
N THR A 559 11.17 -8.46 -13.33
CA THR A 559 9.90 -7.91 -13.83
C THR A 559 9.51 -6.64 -13.08
N PRO A 560 8.70 -5.75 -13.68
CA PRO A 560 8.12 -4.62 -12.96
C PRO A 560 7.24 -5.08 -11.79
N VAL A 561 7.04 -4.21 -10.81
CA VAL A 561 6.23 -4.49 -9.62
C VAL A 561 5.01 -3.58 -9.59
N ALA A 562 3.81 -4.16 -9.66
CA ALA A 562 2.57 -3.45 -9.42
C ALA A 562 2.44 -3.07 -7.95
N VAL A 563 1.96 -1.85 -7.70
CA VAL A 563 1.72 -1.33 -6.36
C VAL A 563 0.25 -0.93 -6.19
N ASN A 564 -0.20 -0.76 -4.96
CA ASN A 564 -1.54 -0.28 -4.66
C ASN A 564 -1.63 1.22 -4.98
N TYR A 565 -1.93 1.55 -6.23
CA TYR A 565 -2.01 2.93 -6.72
C TYR A 565 -3.44 3.28 -7.16
N PRO A 566 -3.92 4.50 -6.88
CA PRO A 566 -3.24 5.54 -6.10
C PRO A 566 -3.30 5.25 -4.60
N SER A 567 -2.23 5.59 -3.87
CA SER A 567 -2.25 5.61 -2.40
C SER A 567 -1.56 6.88 -1.91
N ASP A 568 -2.27 7.64 -1.08
CA ASP A 568 -1.75 8.81 -0.37
C ASP A 568 -2.29 8.76 1.06
N ILE A 569 -1.41 8.50 2.02
CA ILE A 569 -1.76 8.21 3.41
C ILE A 569 -1.02 9.16 4.33
N ASN A 570 -1.79 9.87 5.15
CA ASN A 570 -1.30 10.61 6.30
C ASN A 570 -1.83 9.92 7.55
N TYR A 571 -0.96 9.28 8.33
CA TYR A 571 -1.35 8.45 9.45
C TYR A 571 -0.68 8.91 10.73
N THR A 572 -1.47 9.26 11.73
CA THR A 572 -1.03 9.76 13.03
C THR A 572 -1.41 8.79 14.12
N ILE A 573 -0.42 8.40 14.93
CA ILE A 573 -0.63 7.64 16.16
C ILE A 573 -0.29 8.58 17.33
N GLU A 574 -1.28 8.86 18.18
CA GLU A 574 -1.18 9.67 19.39
C GLU A 574 -1.41 8.78 20.61
N VAL A 575 -0.48 8.79 21.55
CA VAL A 575 -0.56 7.99 22.79
C VAL A 575 -0.46 8.94 23.98
N LYS A 576 -1.56 9.05 24.73
CA LYS A 576 -1.64 9.83 25.96
C LYS A 576 -1.34 8.91 27.14
N SER A 577 -0.38 9.32 27.95
CA SER A 577 0.04 8.60 29.14
C SER A 577 0.02 9.53 30.35
N PRO A 578 -0.68 9.19 31.44
CA PRO A 578 -0.64 9.97 32.68
C PRO A 578 0.76 10.00 33.30
N HIS A 579 1.67 9.14 32.84
CA HIS A 579 3.06 9.04 33.29
C HIS A 579 4.03 9.94 32.50
N GLY A 580 3.56 10.56 31.41
CA GLY A 580 4.42 11.32 30.50
C GLY A 580 5.32 10.44 29.63
N TRP A 581 6.02 11.08 28.70
CA TRP A 581 6.93 10.39 27.78
C TRP A 581 8.34 10.99 27.83
N ASN A 582 9.35 10.12 27.84
CA ASN A 582 10.76 10.51 27.72
C ASN A 582 11.40 9.75 26.55
N ILE A 583 10.93 10.05 25.34
CA ILE A 583 11.40 9.43 24.10
C ILE A 583 12.04 10.53 23.24
N PRO A 584 13.27 10.34 22.74
CA PRO A 584 13.92 11.30 21.87
C PRO A 584 13.14 11.48 20.57
N ARG A 585 13.29 12.65 19.95
CA ARG A 585 12.75 12.88 18.61
C ARG A 585 13.52 12.02 17.62
N GLU A 586 12.80 11.25 16.82
CA GLU A 586 13.33 10.45 15.73
C GLU A 586 12.63 10.86 14.43
N ASN A 587 13.39 10.99 13.34
CA ASN A 587 12.83 11.21 12.02
C ASN A 587 13.43 10.20 11.05
N PHE A 588 12.60 9.65 10.19
CA PHE A 588 12.96 8.82 9.06
C PHE A 588 12.31 9.39 7.81
N PHE A 589 13.04 9.42 6.70
CA PHE A 589 12.53 9.89 5.43
C PHE A 589 13.21 9.14 4.30
N LEU A 590 12.41 8.69 3.34
CA LEU A 590 12.85 7.98 2.16
C LEU A 590 12.00 8.43 0.99
N ASP A 591 12.67 8.94 -0.04
CA ASP A 591 12.05 9.53 -1.23
C ASP A 591 12.69 8.92 -2.48
N ARG A 592 11.85 8.28 -3.29
CA ARG A 592 12.19 7.62 -4.54
C ARG A 592 11.28 8.15 -5.64
N ASP A 593 11.72 8.02 -6.88
CA ASP A 593 10.92 8.37 -8.06
C ASP A 593 9.56 7.64 -8.12
N GLY A 594 9.43 6.47 -7.50
CA GLY A 594 8.18 5.71 -7.44
C GLY A 594 7.31 5.93 -6.20
N TYR A 595 7.89 6.37 -5.07
CA TYR A 595 7.18 6.50 -3.78
C TYR A 595 7.97 7.32 -2.75
N VAL A 596 7.25 7.82 -1.75
CA VAL A 596 7.81 8.51 -0.60
C VAL A 596 7.24 7.94 0.69
N ILE A 597 8.08 7.84 1.72
CA ILE A 597 7.67 7.57 3.10
C ILE A 597 8.44 8.46 4.07
N GLY A 598 7.71 9.12 4.98
CA GLY A 598 8.26 9.89 6.08
C GLY A 598 7.66 9.44 7.39
N CYS A 599 8.46 9.39 8.45
CA CYS A 599 8.03 9.12 9.81
C CYS A 599 8.70 10.10 10.77
N THR A 600 7.93 10.71 11.66
CA THR A 600 8.44 11.59 12.73
C THR A 600 7.83 11.21 14.07
N THR A 601 8.66 11.01 15.08
CA THR A 601 8.26 10.76 16.47
C THR A 601 8.57 11.99 17.32
N SER A 602 7.60 12.47 18.09
CA SER A 602 7.74 13.63 18.98
C SER A 602 6.97 13.45 20.27
N THR A 603 7.46 14.05 21.36
CA THR A 603 6.83 14.01 22.68
C THR A 603 6.55 15.43 23.17
N HIS A 604 5.36 15.64 23.75
CA HIS A 604 4.99 16.89 24.39
C HIS A 604 4.13 16.59 25.63
N GLY A 605 4.70 16.78 26.82
CA GLY A 605 4.00 16.54 28.09
C GLY A 605 3.59 15.07 28.26
N ASP A 606 2.28 14.83 28.27
CA ASP A 606 1.63 13.52 28.40
C ASP A 606 1.43 12.80 27.06
N THR A 607 1.69 13.48 25.94
CA THR A 607 1.34 12.99 24.61
C THR A 607 2.59 12.64 23.80
N LEU A 608 2.60 11.41 23.30
CA LEU A 608 3.54 10.93 22.29
C LEU A 608 2.82 10.92 20.95
N LYS A 609 3.46 11.48 19.93
CA LYS A 609 2.91 11.58 18.59
C LYS A 609 3.88 11.04 17.56
N ARG A 610 3.43 10.06 16.77
CA ARG A 610 4.14 9.53 15.61
C ARG A 610 3.32 9.77 14.35
N ASN A 611 3.89 10.54 13.43
CA ASN A 611 3.25 10.89 12.15
C ASN A 611 3.93 10.16 11.02
N TYR A 612 3.13 9.59 10.13
CA TYR A 612 3.54 8.98 8.88
C TYR A 612 2.97 9.73 7.69
N GLN A 613 3.77 9.84 6.64
CA GLN A 613 3.33 10.25 5.30
C GLN A 613 3.79 9.19 4.32
N PHE A 614 2.90 8.67 3.51
CA PHE A 614 3.20 7.64 2.52
C PHE A 614 2.46 7.92 1.22
N ARG A 615 3.16 7.90 0.08
CA ARG A 615 2.52 8.06 -1.23
C ARG A 615 3.25 7.26 -2.31
N TYR A 616 2.50 6.63 -3.21
CA TYR A 616 3.03 6.16 -4.50
C TYR A 616 2.90 7.26 -5.55
N HIS A 617 3.98 7.51 -6.30
CA HIS A 617 4.00 8.43 -7.43
C HIS A 617 3.66 7.74 -8.76
N LYS A 618 3.77 6.41 -8.81
CA LYS A 618 3.57 5.59 -10.00
C LYS A 618 2.81 4.32 -9.65
N ARG A 619 2.11 3.77 -10.65
CA ARG A 619 1.36 2.49 -10.57
C ARG A 619 2.22 1.26 -10.47
N GLU A 620 3.48 1.42 -10.83
CA GLU A 620 4.44 0.34 -10.87
C GLU A 620 5.86 0.83 -10.63
N ILE A 621 6.66 -0.04 -10.06
CA ILE A 621 8.11 0.13 -9.95
C ILE A 621 8.77 -0.60 -11.13
N PRO A 622 9.58 0.09 -11.94
CA PRO A 622 10.31 -0.54 -13.05
C PRO A 622 11.15 -1.73 -12.61
N ALA A 623 11.30 -2.73 -13.49
CA ALA A 623 12.09 -3.94 -13.22
C ALA A 623 13.51 -3.63 -12.72
N ALA A 624 14.15 -2.60 -13.27
CA ALA A 624 15.50 -2.17 -12.89
C ALA A 624 15.60 -1.66 -11.44
N GLN A 625 14.49 -1.17 -10.86
CA GLN A 625 14.42 -0.64 -9.49
C GLN A 625 13.79 -1.64 -8.50
N SER A 626 13.30 -2.79 -8.97
CA SER A 626 12.60 -3.78 -8.14
C SER A 626 13.43 -4.29 -6.95
N GLY A 627 14.75 -4.43 -7.12
CA GLY A 627 15.66 -4.83 -6.04
C GLY A 627 15.84 -3.76 -4.97
N GLU A 628 15.94 -2.48 -5.35
CA GLU A 628 15.98 -1.36 -4.41
C GLU A 628 14.65 -1.27 -3.65
N PHE A 629 13.53 -1.36 -4.37
CA PHE A 629 12.20 -1.33 -3.78
C PHE A 629 11.99 -2.47 -2.77
N ALA A 630 12.38 -3.71 -3.08
CA ALA A 630 12.27 -4.82 -2.14
C ALA A 630 13.09 -4.59 -0.85
N SER A 631 14.29 -4.01 -0.96
CA SER A 631 15.12 -3.65 0.20
C SER A 631 14.47 -2.54 1.04
N ASP A 632 13.92 -1.53 0.39
CA ASP A 632 13.22 -0.43 1.04
C ASP A 632 11.96 -0.92 1.76
N ILE A 633 11.13 -1.76 1.12
CA ILE A 633 9.96 -2.38 1.77
C ILE A 633 10.38 -3.15 3.03
N LYS A 634 11.45 -3.95 2.96
CA LYS A 634 11.95 -4.66 4.13
C LYS A 634 12.35 -3.70 5.25
N THR A 635 13.06 -2.61 4.92
CA THR A 635 13.46 -1.60 5.91
C THR A 635 12.26 -0.88 6.51
N ILE A 636 11.25 -0.56 5.70
CA ILE A 636 10.01 0.08 6.14
C ILE A 636 9.26 -0.84 7.10
N THR A 637 8.99 -2.08 6.68
CA THR A 637 8.21 -3.05 7.45
C THR A 637 8.91 -3.45 8.76
N ASP A 638 10.21 -3.75 8.71
CA ASP A 638 10.94 -4.25 9.87
C ASP A 638 11.24 -3.15 10.91
N ASN A 639 11.53 -1.92 10.45
CA ASN A 639 12.10 -0.89 11.33
C ASN A 639 11.24 0.36 11.50
N GLN A 640 10.30 0.65 10.59
CA GLN A 640 9.59 1.93 10.58
C GLN A 640 8.10 1.82 10.90
N LEU A 641 7.43 0.74 10.47
CA LEU A 641 6.02 0.52 10.73
C LEU A 641 5.76 -0.04 12.13
N SER A 642 6.66 -0.87 12.66
CA SER A 642 6.60 -1.37 14.03
C SER A 642 7.40 -0.47 14.98
N PHE A 643 6.82 -0.14 16.13
CA PHE A 643 7.52 0.60 17.18
C PHE A 643 6.97 0.25 18.56
N GLY A 644 7.86 0.18 19.55
CA GLY A 644 7.51 -0.11 20.93
C GLY A 644 8.00 1.00 21.86
N PHE A 645 7.21 1.31 22.89
CA PHE A 645 7.62 2.28 23.91
C PHE A 645 7.47 1.68 25.30
N GLY A 646 8.51 1.87 26.12
CA GLY A 646 8.46 1.57 27.55
C GLY A 646 7.67 2.65 28.30
N VAL A 647 6.66 2.22 29.06
CA VAL A 647 5.90 3.06 30.00
C VAL A 647 6.49 2.88 31.39
N ASN A 648 7.07 3.94 31.94
CA ASN A 648 7.67 3.91 33.27
C ASN A 648 6.59 4.05 34.36
N LEU A 649 5.99 2.92 34.75
CA LEU A 649 5.00 2.87 35.83
C LEU A 649 5.60 3.15 37.23
N ALA A 650 6.93 3.06 37.39
CA ALA A 650 7.60 3.12 38.69
C ALA A 650 7.80 4.56 39.22
N THR A 651 7.61 5.59 38.40
CA THR A 651 7.92 6.98 38.80
C THR A 651 6.72 7.80 39.29
N SER A 652 5.49 7.32 39.10
CA SER A 652 4.27 8.12 39.33
C SER A 652 3.49 7.81 40.60
N ALA A 653 3.69 6.67 41.26
CA ALA A 653 2.99 6.35 42.50
C ALA A 653 3.42 7.22 43.71
N ARG A 654 4.47 8.04 43.58
CA ARG A 654 5.01 8.88 44.67
C ARG A 654 5.19 10.37 44.32
N MET A 655 4.85 10.80 43.10
CA MET A 655 4.97 12.21 42.68
C MET A 655 3.65 12.98 42.66
N SER A 656 2.58 12.42 43.20
CA SER A 656 1.27 13.07 43.34
C SER A 656 1.18 14.09 44.50
N SER A 657 2.25 14.81 44.84
CA SER A 657 2.14 15.97 45.74
C SER A 657 2.21 17.25 44.91
N LYS A 658 1.06 17.78 44.47
CA LYS A 658 1.00 19.19 44.07
C LYS A 658 1.40 20.03 45.28
N GLY A 659 2.50 20.78 45.17
CA GLY A 659 2.96 21.68 46.22
C GLY A 659 4.44 22.02 46.10
N ILE A 660 4.85 23.11 46.72
CA ILE A 660 6.25 23.47 46.89
C ILE A 660 6.72 22.91 48.24
N SER A 661 7.91 22.33 48.27
CA SER A 661 8.59 21.95 49.50
C SER A 661 8.93 23.21 50.31
N TRP A 662 8.06 23.57 51.24
CA TRP A 662 8.23 24.75 52.09
C TRP A 662 9.49 24.64 52.97
N TYR A 663 9.89 23.42 53.35
CA TYR A 663 11.13 23.20 54.09
C TYR A 663 12.37 23.42 53.21
N ALA A 664 12.34 23.05 51.92
CA ALA A 664 13.43 23.38 50.98
C ALA A 664 13.52 24.89 50.76
N LEU A 665 12.39 25.59 50.65
CA LEU A 665 12.36 27.06 50.55
C LEU A 665 12.95 27.75 51.79
N ILE A 666 12.51 27.36 53.00
CA ILE A 666 13.06 27.90 54.25
C ILE A 666 14.55 27.60 54.34
N TYR A 667 14.97 26.38 53.96
CA TYR A 667 16.37 25.98 53.94
C TYR A 667 17.21 26.87 53.01
N THR A 668 16.72 27.13 51.80
CA THR A 668 17.36 28.06 50.86
C THR A 668 17.50 29.46 51.46
N LEU A 669 16.44 29.99 52.07
CA LEU A 669 16.49 31.32 52.70
C LEU A 669 17.52 31.38 53.83
N LEU A 670 17.64 30.33 54.64
CA LEU A 670 18.64 30.25 55.72
C LEU A 670 20.07 30.21 55.18
N VAL A 671 20.34 29.38 54.17
CA VAL A 671 21.68 29.30 53.54
C VAL A 671 22.05 30.62 52.88
N LEU A 672 21.12 31.23 52.13
CA LEU A 672 21.34 32.52 51.48
C LEU A 672 21.53 33.65 52.50
N ALA A 673 20.78 33.67 53.61
CA ALA A 673 20.95 34.65 54.68
C ALA A 673 22.32 34.50 55.36
N GLY A 674 22.75 33.26 55.62
CA GLY A 674 24.08 32.95 56.14
C GLY A 674 25.20 33.42 55.20
N MET A 675 25.05 33.14 53.90
CA MET A 675 26.01 33.56 52.88
C MET A 675 26.00 35.08 52.64
N ALA A 676 24.85 35.74 52.76
CA ALA A 676 24.74 37.19 52.70
C ALA A 676 25.44 37.86 53.90
N TYR A 677 25.26 37.30 55.11
CA TYR A 677 25.99 37.76 56.30
C TYR A 677 27.50 37.55 56.16
N PHE A 678 27.93 36.39 55.64
CA PHE A 678 29.33 36.11 55.34
C PHE A 678 29.91 37.10 54.33
N GLY A 679 29.20 37.33 53.23
CA GLY A 679 29.57 38.30 52.20
C GLY A 679 29.65 39.73 52.72
N TRP A 680 28.68 40.15 53.55
CA TRP A 680 28.68 41.45 54.21
C TRP A 680 29.86 41.63 55.16
N ARG A 681 30.17 40.60 55.96
CA ARG A 681 31.33 40.60 56.86
C ARG A 681 32.66 40.67 56.11
N LEU A 682 32.76 39.96 54.98
CA LEU A 682 33.92 40.07 54.08
C LEU A 682 34.02 41.44 53.42
N TYR A 683 32.90 42.02 53.01
CA TYR A 683 32.87 43.31 52.31
C TYR A 683 33.30 44.48 53.22
N ARG A 684 32.97 44.40 54.51
CA ARG A 684 33.33 45.40 55.53
C ARG A 684 34.74 45.23 56.11
N ARG A 685 35.48 44.21 55.69
CA ARG A 685 36.84 43.98 56.19
C ARG A 685 37.80 44.94 55.48
N ASP A 686 38.22 46.00 56.17
CA ASP A 686 39.27 46.89 55.69
C ASP A 686 40.62 46.17 55.76
N ILE A 687 41.15 45.82 54.59
CA ILE A 687 42.49 45.24 54.44
C ILE A 687 43.34 46.33 53.77
N PRO A 688 44.38 46.87 54.44
CA PRO A 688 45.24 47.86 53.81
C PRO A 688 45.93 47.25 52.58
N PRO A 689 46.02 47.98 51.46
CA PRO A 689 46.67 47.46 50.27
C PRO A 689 48.15 47.18 50.57
N LYS A 690 48.63 45.97 50.27
CA LYS A 690 50.07 45.70 50.21
C LYS A 690 50.61 46.36 48.94
N ILE A 691 51.10 47.59 49.05
CA ILE A 691 51.81 48.27 47.97
C ILE A 691 53.29 47.94 48.15
N ASP A 692 53.83 47.07 47.29
CA ASP A 692 55.29 46.99 47.08
C ASP A 692 55.66 48.15 46.14
N MET A 693 56.55 49.02 46.61
CA MET A 693 56.93 50.30 45.98
C MET A 693 57.98 50.11 44.88
N GLU A 694 57.77 49.17 43.96
CA GLU A 694 58.54 49.10 42.72
C GLU A 694 57.61 48.92 41.51
N GLU A 695 57.71 49.87 40.58
CA GLU A 695 56.88 50.18 39.40
C GLU A 695 56.11 49.01 38.75
N HIS A 696 54.78 48.94 38.90
CA HIS A 696 53.91 48.18 37.97
C HIS A 696 52.56 48.88 37.70
N PHE A 697 52.18 48.90 36.41
CA PHE A 697 50.94 49.46 35.87
C PHE A 697 49.70 49.03 36.67
N ILE A 698 48.98 50.00 37.25
CA ILE A 698 47.64 49.77 37.81
C ILE A 698 46.67 49.62 36.62
N TYR A 699 46.11 48.43 36.42
CA TYR A 699 45.12 48.23 35.37
C TYR A 699 43.77 48.82 35.78
N GLU A 700 43.38 49.91 35.11
CA GLU A 700 42.12 50.60 35.40
C GLU A 700 40.87 49.87 34.91
N ARG A 701 40.97 48.72 34.21
CA ARG A 701 39.82 47.98 33.67
C ARG A 701 40.01 46.46 33.77
N ILE A 702 38.91 45.72 34.01
CA ILE A 702 38.87 44.26 33.89
C ILE A 702 39.12 43.92 32.41
N GLY A 703 40.14 43.13 32.11
CA GLY A 703 40.55 42.87 30.73
C GLY A 703 41.43 41.62 30.56
N GLY A 704 41.80 41.29 29.31
CA GLY A 704 42.65 40.15 28.98
C GLY A 704 42.14 38.82 29.56
N TRP A 705 43.03 37.96 30.05
CA TRP A 705 42.68 36.66 30.61
C TRP A 705 41.74 36.72 31.84
N LEU A 706 41.63 37.87 32.51
CA LEU A 706 40.73 38.08 33.65
C LEU A 706 39.24 38.16 33.24
N ILE A 707 38.95 38.42 31.97
CA ILE A 707 37.57 38.40 31.44
C ILE A 707 36.97 37.00 31.53
N LEU A 708 37.76 35.96 31.26
CA LEU A 708 37.27 34.58 31.22
C LEU A 708 36.74 34.07 32.57
N PRO A 709 37.45 34.21 33.72
CA PRO A 709 36.90 33.82 35.01
C PRO A 709 35.75 34.75 35.43
N PHE A 710 35.76 36.03 35.02
CA PHE A 710 34.64 36.94 35.28
C PHE A 710 33.35 36.50 34.57
N ILE A 711 33.43 36.13 33.28
CA ILE A 711 32.31 35.52 32.55
C ILE A 711 31.86 34.24 33.26
N GLY A 712 32.81 33.40 33.70
CA GLY A 712 32.53 32.21 34.50
C GLY A 712 31.68 32.54 35.73
N PHE A 713 32.09 33.51 36.55
CA PHE A 713 31.33 33.93 37.73
C PHE A 713 29.94 34.49 37.40
N CYS A 714 29.74 35.12 36.24
CA CYS A 714 28.43 35.60 35.80
C CYS A 714 27.51 34.48 35.32
N LEU A 715 28.05 33.45 34.65
CA LEU A 715 27.26 32.34 34.12
C LEU A 715 26.94 31.27 35.19
N THR A 716 27.81 31.07 36.18
CA THR A 716 27.62 30.05 37.22
C THR A 716 26.30 30.20 38.00
N PRO A 717 25.87 31.39 38.47
CA PRO A 717 24.59 31.54 39.15
C PRO A 717 23.40 31.16 38.26
N ILE A 718 23.45 31.50 36.97
CA ILE A 718 22.41 31.16 36.00
C ILE A 718 22.37 29.64 35.80
N ALA A 719 23.53 29.01 35.60
CA ALA A 719 23.64 27.57 35.43
C ALA A 719 23.11 26.81 36.66
N ILE A 720 23.44 27.25 37.87
CA ILE A 720 22.96 26.62 39.11
C ILE A 720 21.47 26.84 39.32
N LEU A 721 20.90 28.00 38.98
CA LEU A 721 19.46 28.21 39.05
C LEU A 721 18.69 27.31 38.07
N ILE A 722 19.21 27.15 36.84
CA ILE A 722 18.66 26.22 35.86
C ILE A 722 18.76 24.78 36.37
N PHE A 723 19.91 24.40 36.93
CA PHE A 723 20.13 23.07 37.52
C PHE A 723 19.14 22.79 38.66
N ILE A 724 19.04 23.68 39.65
CA ILE A 724 18.10 23.54 40.78
C ILE A 724 16.64 23.44 40.31
N TRP A 725 16.28 24.17 39.26
CA TRP A 725 14.95 24.12 38.66
C TRP A 725 14.67 22.80 37.94
N ASN A 726 15.60 22.37 37.07
CA ASN A 726 15.47 21.16 36.27
C ASN A 726 15.44 19.91 37.15
N ASP A 727 16.24 19.88 38.20
CA ASP A 727 16.31 18.77 39.16
C ASP A 727 15.22 18.84 40.23
N ARG A 728 14.34 19.85 40.13
CA ARG A 728 13.10 19.99 40.92
C ARG A 728 13.32 19.91 42.43
N TYR A 729 14.42 20.47 42.95
CA TYR A 729 14.75 20.49 44.37
C TYR A 729 13.63 21.08 45.26
N TYR A 730 12.78 21.94 44.71
CA TYR A 730 11.63 22.51 45.42
C TYR A 730 10.35 21.66 45.34
N HIS A 731 10.38 20.50 44.69
CA HIS A 731 9.24 19.59 44.59
C HIS A 731 9.29 18.54 45.72
N PRO A 732 8.22 18.36 46.52
CA PRO A 732 8.23 17.42 47.64
C PRO A 732 8.50 15.96 47.22
N GLY A 733 8.11 15.60 45.98
CA GLY A 733 8.36 14.28 45.41
C GLY A 733 9.85 13.92 45.31
N VAL A 734 10.75 14.89 45.11
CA VAL A 734 12.21 14.63 45.01
C VAL A 734 12.78 14.25 46.37
N TRP A 735 12.33 14.88 47.45
CA TRP A 735 12.80 14.55 48.80
C TRP A 735 12.25 13.23 49.32
N ASN A 736 11.09 12.79 48.83
CA ASN A 736 10.36 11.64 49.36
C ASN A 736 10.44 10.39 48.48
N VAL A 737 11.34 10.36 47.49
CA VAL A 737 11.57 9.22 46.57
C VAL A 737 11.66 7.89 47.33
N PHE A 738 12.48 7.85 48.38
CA PHE A 738 12.72 6.66 49.20
C PHE A 738 11.91 6.62 50.50
N GLN A 739 10.84 7.42 50.64
CA GLN A 739 10.04 7.42 51.87
C GLN A 739 9.53 6.00 52.19
N GLY A 740 9.71 5.56 53.43
CA GLY A 740 9.35 4.21 53.88
C GLY A 740 10.32 3.08 53.47
N THR A 741 11.46 3.38 52.84
CA THR A 741 12.53 2.40 52.58
C THR A 741 13.71 2.59 53.55
N PRO A 742 14.59 1.58 53.72
CA PRO A 742 15.81 1.70 54.53
C PRO A 742 16.76 2.81 54.03
N TYR A 743 16.64 3.22 52.77
CA TYR A 743 17.53 4.19 52.11
C TYR A 743 17.09 5.66 52.29
N ASN A 744 15.91 5.90 52.85
CA ASN A 744 15.30 7.23 52.97
C ASN A 744 16.23 8.27 53.62
N ALA A 745 16.82 7.91 54.76
CA ALA A 745 17.67 8.82 55.53
C ALA A 745 18.98 9.16 54.79
N VAL A 746 19.59 8.15 54.15
CA VAL A 746 20.84 8.31 53.40
C VAL A 746 20.61 9.18 52.17
N PHE A 747 19.56 8.91 51.39
CA PHE A 747 19.25 9.68 50.20
C PHE A 747 18.92 11.15 50.50
N LYS A 748 18.09 11.42 51.52
CA LYS A 748 17.80 12.80 51.96
C LYS A 748 19.06 13.55 52.39
N SER A 749 20.03 12.86 52.98
CA SER A 749 21.29 13.46 53.41
C SER A 749 22.19 13.81 52.21
N ILE A 750 22.26 12.96 51.20
CA ILE A 750 23.01 13.22 49.95
C ILE A 750 22.36 14.39 49.19
N LEU A 751 21.04 14.34 49.00
CA LEU A 751 20.31 15.41 48.33
C LEU A 751 20.43 16.75 49.07
N ALA A 752 20.41 16.74 50.40
CA ALA A 752 20.66 17.94 51.21
C ALA A 752 22.09 18.45 51.02
N PHE A 753 23.09 17.58 50.99
CA PHE A 753 24.48 17.95 50.74
C PHE A 753 24.64 18.63 49.37
N GLU A 754 24.15 18.00 48.30
CA GLU A 754 24.24 18.50 46.93
C GLU A 754 23.51 19.84 46.78
N PHE A 755 22.29 19.94 47.35
CA PHE A 755 21.52 21.18 47.33
C PHE A 755 22.25 22.32 48.05
N THR A 756 22.85 22.02 49.20
CA THR A 756 23.62 23.01 49.99
C THR A 756 24.87 23.45 49.25
N GLY A 757 25.63 22.50 48.68
CA GLY A 757 26.82 22.78 47.90
C GLY A 757 26.52 23.74 46.74
N ASN A 758 25.45 23.47 45.99
CA ASN A 758 25.01 24.32 44.89
C ASN A 758 24.60 25.73 45.35
N LEU A 759 23.86 25.87 46.45
CA LEU A 759 23.48 27.18 47.00
C LEU A 759 24.69 28.00 47.49
N VAL A 760 25.69 27.33 48.06
CA VAL A 760 26.94 27.98 48.47
C VAL A 760 27.78 28.39 47.26
N ILE A 761 27.91 27.55 46.23
CA ILE A 761 28.62 27.89 44.98
C ILE A 761 27.93 29.07 44.29
N LEU A 762 26.59 29.07 44.22
CA LEU A 762 25.82 30.19 43.67
C LEU A 762 26.12 31.48 44.43
N SER A 763 26.11 31.43 45.76
CA SER A 763 26.37 32.59 46.60
C SER A 763 27.80 33.10 46.46
N LEU A 764 28.79 32.20 46.43
CA LEU A 764 30.20 32.53 46.22
C LEU A 764 30.45 33.14 44.83
N ALA A 765 29.82 32.61 43.78
CA ALA A 765 29.91 33.17 42.44
C ALA A 765 29.36 34.61 42.38
N VAL A 766 28.21 34.87 43.00
CA VAL A 766 27.64 36.23 43.11
C VAL A 766 28.60 37.16 43.88
N LEU A 767 29.18 36.70 44.99
CA LEU A 767 30.17 37.48 45.73
C LEU A 767 31.43 37.76 44.89
N CYS A 768 31.92 36.78 44.12
CA CYS A 768 33.02 36.96 43.18
C CYS A 768 32.69 38.02 42.11
N VAL A 769 31.47 38.04 41.57
CA VAL A 769 31.04 39.10 40.63
C VAL A 769 31.07 40.47 41.30
N VAL A 770 30.47 40.60 42.48
CA VAL A 770 30.40 41.88 43.21
C VAL A 770 31.81 42.38 43.56
N PHE A 771 32.69 41.50 44.05
CA PHE A 771 34.04 41.86 44.48
C PHE A 771 34.95 42.12 43.28
N CYS A 772 34.70 41.47 42.14
CA CYS A 772 35.39 41.75 40.88
C CYS A 772 35.04 43.13 40.34
N LEU A 773 33.76 43.48 40.30
CA LEU A 773 33.29 44.80 39.87
C LEU A 773 33.76 45.93 40.80
N ARG A 774 33.79 45.66 42.11
CA ARG A 774 34.28 46.61 43.14
C ARG A 774 35.80 46.62 43.30
N ARG A 775 36.50 45.71 42.62
CA ARG A 775 37.95 45.50 42.63
C ARG A 775 38.55 45.27 44.01
N LYS A 776 37.85 44.49 44.82
CA LYS A 776 38.21 44.25 46.23
C LYS A 776 39.49 43.42 46.36
N VAL A 777 40.42 43.81 47.24
CA VAL A 777 41.67 43.07 47.59
C VAL A 777 41.39 41.64 48.02
N VAL A 778 40.20 41.38 48.57
CA VAL A 778 39.76 40.04 49.02
C VAL A 778 39.43 39.11 47.86
N LEU A 779 39.16 39.63 46.65
CA LEU A 779 38.68 38.80 45.53
C LEU A 779 39.60 37.63 45.18
N PRO A 780 40.94 37.77 45.05
CA PRO A 780 41.78 36.64 44.65
C PRO A 780 41.67 35.46 45.63
N ALA A 781 41.62 35.75 46.94
CA ALA A 781 41.40 34.72 47.95
C ALA A 781 40.00 34.12 47.88
N LEU A 782 38.97 34.95 47.62
CA LEU A 782 37.59 34.50 47.46
C LEU A 782 37.41 33.61 46.20
N ALA A 783 38.05 33.97 45.08
CA ALA A 783 38.04 33.21 43.84
C ALA A 783 38.76 31.86 44.00
N VAL A 784 39.90 31.83 44.69
CA VAL A 784 40.57 30.57 45.05
C VAL A 784 39.67 29.69 45.93
N GLY A 785 39.02 30.29 46.94
CA GLY A 785 38.06 29.59 47.78
C GLY A 785 36.86 29.03 46.99
N PHE A 786 36.34 29.80 46.04
CA PHE A 786 35.28 29.36 45.13
C PHE A 786 35.70 28.12 44.32
N TYR A 787 36.84 28.16 43.63
CA TYR A 787 37.28 27.02 42.81
C TYR A 787 37.62 25.78 43.64
N LEU A 788 38.23 25.96 44.82
CA LEU A 788 38.49 24.85 45.74
C LEU A 788 37.20 24.22 46.27
N PHE A 789 36.21 25.05 46.63
CA PHE A 789 34.93 24.57 47.10
C PHE A 789 34.15 23.84 46.01
N SER A 790 34.11 24.40 44.79
CA SER A 790 33.46 23.74 43.64
C SER A 790 34.11 22.39 43.30
N PHE A 791 35.45 22.30 43.33
CA PHE A 791 36.13 21.02 43.14
C PHE A 791 35.86 20.04 44.30
N GLY A 792 35.86 20.52 45.54
CA GLY A 792 35.57 19.71 46.72
C GLY A 792 34.16 19.10 46.70
N ILE A 793 33.15 19.88 46.31
CA ILE A 793 31.78 19.37 46.13
C ILE A 793 31.74 18.29 45.04
N ALA A 794 32.29 18.57 43.85
CA ALA A 794 32.33 17.59 42.76
C ALA A 794 33.06 16.28 43.14
N PHE A 795 34.14 16.37 43.93
CA PHE A 795 34.87 15.21 44.43
C PHE A 795 34.06 14.42 45.45
N ILE A 796 33.43 15.10 46.42
CA ILE A 796 32.60 14.44 47.43
C ILE A 796 31.37 13.78 46.77
N ASP A 797 30.72 14.45 45.81
CA ASP A 797 29.60 13.88 45.06
C ASP A 797 30.02 12.63 44.28
N PHE A 798 31.18 12.66 43.62
CA PHE A 798 31.73 11.49 42.94
C PHE A 798 32.00 10.32 43.92
N VAL A 799 32.57 10.61 45.08
CA VAL A 799 32.83 9.58 46.12
C VAL A 799 31.53 9.04 46.72
N LEU A 800 30.55 9.90 46.99
CA LEU A 800 29.23 9.50 47.50
C LEU A 800 28.51 8.60 46.49
N MET A 801 28.61 8.89 45.19
CA MET A 801 28.06 8.01 44.15
C MET A 801 28.73 6.64 44.08
N GLN A 802 30.01 6.51 44.44
CA GLN A 802 30.73 5.23 44.42
C GLN A 802 30.55 4.42 45.71
N THR A 803 30.32 5.10 46.84
CA THR A 803 30.32 4.47 48.18
C THR A 803 28.94 4.12 48.69
N VAL A 804 27.88 4.78 48.19
CA VAL A 804 26.52 4.56 48.64
C VAL A 804 25.86 3.48 47.78
N ALA A 805 25.60 2.31 48.38
CA ALA A 805 24.90 1.19 47.75
C ALA A 805 23.39 1.47 47.58
N LEU A 806 23.05 2.38 46.67
CA LEU A 806 21.69 2.50 46.14
C LEU A 806 21.46 1.42 45.08
N PRO A 807 20.23 0.86 44.95
CA PRO A 807 19.93 -0.09 43.89
C PRO A 807 20.28 0.50 42.51
N SER A 808 20.93 -0.29 41.64
CA SER A 808 21.50 0.14 40.36
C SER A 808 20.52 0.87 39.44
N GLN A 809 19.23 0.59 39.57
CA GLN A 809 18.12 1.23 38.85
C GLN A 809 17.83 2.70 39.26
N PHE A 810 18.47 3.22 40.32
CA PHE A 810 18.27 4.60 40.82
C PHE A 810 19.55 5.45 40.78
N MET A 811 20.63 4.95 40.19
CA MET A 811 21.83 5.76 39.92
C MET A 811 21.53 6.68 38.74
N LEU A 812 21.32 7.97 39.03
CA LEU A 812 20.87 8.99 38.06
C LEU A 812 21.95 9.44 37.06
N SER A 813 23.18 8.94 37.15
CA SER A 813 24.23 9.27 36.19
C SER A 813 25.04 8.04 35.80
N ASP A 814 25.32 7.94 34.50
CA ASP A 814 26.32 7.03 33.97
C ASP A 814 27.66 7.32 34.68
N GLN A 815 28.42 6.30 35.10
CA GLN A 815 29.72 6.48 35.77
C GLN A 815 30.65 7.40 34.96
N SER A 816 30.47 7.43 33.64
CA SER A 816 31.19 8.32 32.72
C SER A 816 30.87 9.81 32.91
N GLN A 817 29.69 10.17 33.43
CA GLN A 817 29.26 11.55 33.60
C GLN A 817 29.81 12.17 34.89
N GLY A 818 29.74 11.46 36.02
CA GLY A 818 30.33 11.92 37.28
C GLY A 818 31.85 12.12 37.19
N MET A 819 32.53 11.22 36.48
CA MET A 819 33.97 11.36 36.19
C MET A 819 34.26 12.61 35.33
N ARG A 820 33.41 12.92 34.34
CA ARG A 820 33.57 14.10 33.47
C ARG A 820 33.44 15.41 34.25
N GLU A 821 32.47 15.53 35.16
CA GLU A 821 32.30 16.74 35.97
C GLU A 821 33.44 16.92 36.98
N LEU A 822 33.94 15.82 37.57
CA LEU A 822 35.11 15.87 38.44
C LEU A 822 36.38 16.33 37.69
N ILE A 823 36.63 15.77 36.50
CA ILE A 823 37.76 16.19 35.66
C ILE A 823 37.60 17.65 35.25
N ARG A 824 36.39 18.09 34.86
CA ARG A 824 36.14 19.50 34.53
C ARG A 824 36.43 20.42 35.71
N ALA A 825 35.91 20.11 36.89
CA ALA A 825 36.14 20.93 38.09
C ALA A 825 37.63 20.97 38.46
N PHE A 826 38.35 19.84 38.32
CA PHE A 826 39.79 19.78 38.52
C PHE A 826 40.57 20.66 37.54
N VAL A 827 40.29 20.56 36.24
CA VAL A 827 40.97 21.34 35.20
C VAL A 827 40.71 22.84 35.40
N VAL A 828 39.47 23.22 35.70
CA VAL A 828 39.10 24.62 35.97
C VAL A 828 39.84 25.14 37.20
N ALA A 829 39.90 24.37 38.30
CA ALA A 829 40.64 24.74 39.49
C ALA A 829 42.16 24.83 39.24
N ALA A 830 42.74 23.87 38.52
CA ALA A 830 44.17 23.82 38.18
C ALA A 830 44.62 24.99 37.29
N ILE A 831 43.71 25.54 36.48
CA ILE A 831 43.99 26.73 35.65
C ILE A 831 43.82 28.02 36.46
N TRP A 832 42.68 28.19 37.13
CA TRP A 832 42.33 29.48 37.71
C TRP A 832 42.92 29.73 39.09
N ILE A 833 43.17 28.71 39.91
CA ILE A 833 43.80 28.90 41.22
C ILE A 833 45.21 29.49 41.06
N PRO A 834 46.13 28.92 40.24
CA PRO A 834 47.43 29.53 40.00
C PRO A 834 47.32 30.92 39.38
N TYR A 835 46.35 31.15 38.48
CA TYR A 835 46.13 32.46 37.89
C TYR A 835 45.79 33.51 38.95
N PHE A 836 44.88 33.23 39.88
CA PHE A 836 44.52 34.17 40.95
C PHE A 836 45.62 34.34 42.02
N LEU A 837 46.51 33.36 42.21
CA LEU A 837 47.61 33.45 43.17
C LEU A 837 48.85 34.17 42.62
N PHE A 838 49.20 33.93 41.36
CA PHE A 838 50.50 34.33 40.80
C PHE A 838 50.43 35.40 39.72
N SER A 839 49.26 35.63 39.10
CA SER A 839 49.16 36.61 38.02
C SER A 839 49.45 38.04 38.51
N SER A 840 50.45 38.67 37.89
CA SER A 840 50.73 40.10 38.08
C SER A 840 49.50 40.95 37.77
N ARG A 841 48.70 40.56 36.78
CA ARG A 841 47.44 41.22 36.41
C ARG A 841 46.39 41.15 37.52
N VAL A 842 46.22 40.00 38.17
CA VAL A 842 45.26 39.85 39.28
C VAL A 842 45.69 40.72 40.45
N LYS A 843 46.97 40.66 40.85
CA LYS A 843 47.51 41.45 41.97
C LYS A 843 47.40 42.97 41.77
N THR A 844 47.55 43.44 40.54
CA THR A 844 47.48 44.87 40.18
C THR A 844 46.06 45.37 39.89
N THR A 845 45.09 44.48 39.60
CA THR A 845 43.69 44.86 39.33
C THR A 845 42.85 44.97 40.60
N PHE A 846 43.11 44.14 41.62
CA PHE A 846 42.30 44.03 42.84
C PHE A 846 42.99 44.67 44.04
N VAL A 847 42.92 46.01 44.12
CA VAL A 847 43.66 46.82 45.11
C VAL A 847 42.77 47.70 46.02
N LYS A 848 41.43 47.64 45.89
CA LYS A 848 40.43 48.44 46.65
C LYS A 848 39.73 47.65 47.76
#